data_AF-N8YW92-F1
#
_entry.id   AF-N8YW92-F1
#
_cell.length_a   1.000
_cell.length_b   1.000
_cell.length_c   1.000
_cell.angle_alpha   90.00
_cell.angle_beta   90.00
_cell.angle_gamma   90.00
#
_symmetry.space_group_name_H-M   'P 1'
#
loop_
_entity.id
_entity.type
_entity.pdbx_description
1 polymer ?
#
loop_
_entity_poly.entity_id
_entity_poly.type
_entity_poly.pdbx_seq_one_letter_code
_entity_poly.pdbx_strand_id
1 'polypeptide(L)'
;MHQSTLFTDEENLQLQRLKLAYEVKENTLSAKSDELKAAQNKLKQLNFDQNKAQYDLNGLKAKLEKAKQSEENLRTTLFQKDTLLRFLNDAPNEDVDWRTTIAKVINPELFFKTNLNPVWQTGVNANALSLYGLEIDLNKLEIPGEADSLEQLQIRLKDAEIYTASLVEQYDKQSHLAQSIHREINETNIAVVKLENELNTLQNEKQQARQVYDQTEKELKAKKAEATRIEQEAVNRAKYELQTFNNQIEPKKRGELRSANMLEKNGLKESYDASYADLRIKLDLIATKEKQLESSYQAKMDDLTNLYHSKLREQGVDENILKQAEMKIKAAIAQHTKVKGYESILAEYDMWKKNHYQYKQNHIEDMNQALKLVSEYNHNLSKLESELEQVRTSLRTRVDNLEASAQDFREKIKKLDKQGREIENLFDDDILLVEVDRPEFLSFDSFSRDLGTLADTQKKQIYQLRLQTNASKALLRKYEAFSLFKLFEEKMESMGTTSETMNTINSMSTIESIMDYDLPKKHDAVTNIFRNKSAQLRNYIQEILNLNKRLKSVSTELSGYLNRSNKFKAFTDFSMNLESVLNDKNTLDQLDQFVLQCEDYQSFENMQSSSIPIEDFIRCCEYTLKAIESTKGHTDDIRSMVRLKMSVMNNGRLAELRTDNDFTSAGSTGTSRILVLIMFLALSRKLCPDNSTYIHIPLDEIGNFDAINTNLLFDMMDHNKIYLVCAQPENSTSNHKFKNLYIVGANGVSTVVPLEIEGDNPLLAAEPV
;
A
#
# COMPACT_ATOMS: atom_id res chain seq x y z
N MET A 1 15.82 -39.10 1.58
CA MET A 1 15.83 -38.00 0.59
C MET A 1 16.38 -36.78 1.30
N HIS A 2 17.65 -36.43 1.10
CA HIS A 2 18.18 -35.19 1.64
C HIS A 2 17.67 -34.03 0.77
N GLN A 3 16.85 -33.16 1.36
CA GLN A 3 16.54 -31.86 0.75
C GLN A 3 17.86 -31.12 0.55
N SER A 4 18.34 -31.10 -0.70
CA SER A 4 19.46 -30.26 -1.12
C SER A 4 19.02 -28.82 -0.92
N THR A 5 19.59 -28.16 0.08
CA THR A 5 19.57 -26.70 0.21
C THR A 5 19.89 -26.09 -1.14
N LEU A 6 19.02 -25.18 -1.61
CA LEU A 6 19.05 -24.62 -2.96
C LEU A 6 20.40 -23.96 -3.31
N PHE A 7 21.12 -23.50 -2.28
CA PHE A 7 22.46 -22.93 -2.36
C PHE A 7 23.32 -23.49 -1.23
N THR A 8 24.63 -23.50 -1.41
CA THR A 8 25.58 -23.78 -0.32
C THR A 8 25.50 -22.71 0.75
N ASP A 9 25.99 -23.00 1.96
CA ASP A 9 25.98 -22.01 3.06
C ASP A 9 26.75 -20.73 2.71
N GLU A 10 27.83 -20.87 1.94
CA GLU A 10 28.65 -19.75 1.47
C GLU A 10 27.94 -18.89 0.41
N GLU A 11 27.22 -19.53 -0.52
CA GLU A 11 26.38 -18.86 -1.53
C GLU A 11 25.15 -18.18 -0.90
N ASN A 12 24.51 -18.82 0.08
CA ASN A 12 23.43 -18.22 0.86
C ASN A 12 23.91 -16.99 1.62
N LEU A 13 25.09 -17.06 2.25
CA LEU A 13 25.69 -15.93 2.94
C LEU A 13 26.02 -14.78 1.98
N GLN A 14 26.51 -15.08 0.77
CA GLN A 14 26.76 -14.09 -0.27
C GLN A 14 25.47 -13.40 -0.73
N LEU A 15 24.41 -14.16 -1.01
CA LEU A 15 23.11 -13.62 -1.39
C LEU A 15 22.49 -12.80 -0.25
N GLN A 16 22.64 -13.23 0.99
CA GLN A 16 22.14 -12.51 2.16
C GLN A 16 22.86 -11.18 2.36
N ARG A 17 24.19 -11.13 2.15
CA ARG A 17 24.97 -9.88 2.18
C ARG A 17 24.54 -8.90 1.09
N LEU A 18 24.36 -9.39 -0.14
CA LEU A 18 23.92 -8.56 -1.27
C LEU A 18 22.49 -8.04 -1.06
N LYS A 19 21.59 -8.90 -0.54
CA LYS A 19 20.22 -8.53 -0.18
C LYS A 19 20.19 -7.46 0.91
N LEU A 20 20.98 -7.64 1.97
CA LEU A 20 21.10 -6.64 3.04
C LEU A 20 21.66 -5.31 2.52
N ALA A 21 22.67 -5.34 1.65
CA ALA A 21 23.21 -4.13 1.03
C ALA A 21 22.16 -3.38 0.20
N TYR A 22 21.31 -4.11 -0.53
CA TYR A 22 20.17 -3.56 -1.25
C TYR A 22 19.11 -2.94 -0.30
N GLU A 23 18.70 -3.66 0.74
CA GLU A 23 17.68 -3.21 1.71
C GLU A 23 18.14 -1.98 2.51
N VAL A 24 19.42 -1.90 2.90
CA VAL A 24 20.00 -0.73 3.57
C VAL A 24 19.90 0.51 2.67
N LYS A 25 20.17 0.37 1.36
CA LYS A 25 20.06 1.47 0.40
C LYS A 25 18.60 1.89 0.19
N GLU A 26 17.66 0.94 0.19
CA GLU A 26 16.23 1.21 0.11
C GLU A 26 15.70 1.98 1.33
N ASN A 27 16.08 1.57 2.54
CA ASN A 27 15.71 2.28 3.77
C ASN A 27 16.31 3.69 3.83
N THR A 28 17.57 3.84 3.42
CA THR A 28 18.24 5.16 3.35
C THR A 28 17.54 6.08 2.35
N LEU A 29 17.12 5.55 1.21
CA LEU A 29 16.38 6.29 0.18
C LEU A 29 15.01 6.75 0.70
N SER A 30 14.29 5.89 1.43
CA SER A 30 13.01 6.28 2.05
C SER A 30 13.19 7.43 3.04
N ALA A 31 14.17 7.33 3.95
CA ALA A 31 14.45 8.37 4.93
C ALA A 31 14.80 9.72 4.27
N LYS A 32 15.65 9.69 3.23
CA LYS A 32 16.03 10.90 2.47
C LYS A 32 14.86 11.46 1.64
N SER A 33 13.96 10.62 1.16
CA SER A 33 12.73 11.07 0.48
C SER A 33 11.80 11.84 1.41
N ASP A 34 11.69 11.41 2.67
CA ASP A 34 10.91 12.11 3.68
C ASP A 34 11.56 13.43 4.10
N GLU A 35 12.90 13.48 4.20
CA GLU A 35 13.65 14.74 4.40
C GLU A 35 13.41 15.73 3.25
N LEU A 36 13.40 15.27 2.00
CA LEU A 36 13.10 16.12 0.83
C LEU A 36 11.67 16.66 0.88
N LYS A 37 10.68 15.82 1.21
CA LYS A 37 9.28 16.27 1.36
C LYS A 37 9.13 17.32 2.46
N ALA A 38 9.80 17.14 3.59
CA ALA A 38 9.80 18.11 4.68
C ALA A 38 10.42 19.45 4.24
N ALA A 39 11.56 19.41 3.53
CA ALA A 39 12.22 20.60 2.99
C ALA A 39 11.36 21.32 1.93
N GLN A 40 10.69 20.59 1.04
CA GLN A 40 9.76 21.15 0.04
C GLN A 40 8.52 21.77 0.69
N ASN A 41 7.98 21.17 1.74
CA ASN A 41 6.88 21.76 2.50
C ASN A 41 7.30 23.03 3.24
N LYS A 42 8.49 23.03 3.86
CA LYS A 42 9.08 24.24 4.46
C LYS A 42 9.24 25.35 3.42
N LEU A 43 9.73 25.02 2.23
CA LEU A 43 9.89 25.96 1.13
C LEU A 43 8.55 26.56 0.67
N LYS A 44 7.48 25.75 0.58
CA LYS A 44 6.12 26.25 0.27
C LYS A 44 5.62 27.24 1.31
N GLN A 45 5.83 26.93 2.59
CA GLN A 45 5.44 27.80 3.69
C GLN A 45 6.22 29.12 3.66
N LEU A 46 7.55 29.06 3.48
CA LEU A 46 8.39 30.26 3.37
C LEU A 46 7.99 31.15 2.18
N ASN A 47 7.65 30.57 1.02
CA ASN A 47 7.16 31.34 -0.14
C ASN A 47 5.82 32.04 0.15
N PHE A 48 4.91 31.37 0.88
CA PHE A 48 3.67 31.99 1.33
C PHE A 48 3.94 33.17 2.28
N ASP A 49 4.82 32.97 3.26
CA ASP A 49 5.22 33.98 4.23
C ASP A 49 5.92 35.16 3.55
N GLN A 50 6.74 34.91 2.52
CA GLN A 50 7.39 35.95 1.71
C GLN A 50 6.36 36.80 0.96
N ASN A 51 5.37 36.17 0.31
CA ASN A 51 4.32 36.90 -0.40
C ASN A 51 3.49 37.78 0.54
N LYS A 52 3.18 37.28 1.73
CA LYS A 52 2.49 38.05 2.78
C LYS A 52 3.35 39.22 3.26
N ALA A 53 4.62 38.98 3.58
CA ALA A 53 5.54 40.01 4.03
C ALA A 53 5.75 41.11 2.98
N GLN A 54 5.82 40.73 1.69
CA GLN A 54 5.96 41.66 0.57
C GLN A 54 4.68 42.50 0.36
N TYR A 55 3.50 41.90 0.52
CA TYR A 55 2.23 42.62 0.46
C TYR A 55 2.13 43.68 1.57
N ASP A 56 2.46 43.31 2.80
CA ASP A 56 2.45 44.22 3.95
C ASP A 56 3.48 45.36 3.79
N LEU A 57 4.67 45.04 3.27
CA LEU A 57 5.73 46.02 2.99
C LEU A 57 5.32 47.02 1.91
N ASN A 58 4.66 46.57 0.84
CA ASN A 58 4.14 47.46 -0.21
C ASN A 58 3.04 48.38 0.33
N GLY A 59 2.18 47.87 1.21
CA GLY A 59 1.16 48.67 1.90
C GLY A 59 1.75 49.74 2.82
N LEU A 60 2.79 49.40 3.59
CA LEU A 60 3.52 50.35 4.44
C LEU A 60 4.29 51.39 3.62
N LYS A 61 4.93 50.98 2.52
CA LYS A 61 5.63 51.90 1.60
C LYS A 61 4.69 52.97 1.04
N ALA A 62 3.50 52.57 0.59
CA ALA A 62 2.50 53.51 0.07
C ALA A 62 2.00 54.50 1.14
N LYS A 63 1.88 54.06 2.41
CA LYS A 63 1.53 54.93 3.54
C LYS A 63 2.69 55.87 3.91
N LEU A 64 3.92 55.37 3.90
CA LEU A 64 5.11 56.14 4.20
C LEU A 64 5.36 57.24 3.18
N GLU A 65 5.22 56.95 1.88
CA GLU A 65 5.35 57.97 0.82
C GLU A 65 4.31 59.09 0.96
N LYS A 66 3.05 58.74 1.26
CA LYS A 66 1.99 59.74 1.53
C LYS A 66 2.29 60.58 2.77
N ALA A 67 2.78 59.97 3.84
CA ALA A 67 3.13 60.67 5.07
C ALA A 67 4.33 61.61 4.89
N LYS A 68 5.39 61.14 4.21
CA LYS A 68 6.56 61.97 3.85
C LYS A 68 6.19 63.14 2.96
N GLN A 69 5.33 62.93 1.96
CA GLN A 69 4.88 64.00 1.08
C GLN A 69 4.05 65.05 1.84
N SER A 70 3.24 64.62 2.81
CA SER A 70 2.51 65.55 3.69
C SER A 70 3.45 66.31 4.64
N GLU A 71 4.47 65.65 5.20
CA GLU A 71 5.49 66.28 6.04
C GLU A 71 6.33 67.30 5.25
N GLU A 72 6.76 66.94 4.05
CA GLU A 72 7.54 67.80 3.16
C GLU A 72 6.76 69.06 2.81
N ASN A 73 5.49 68.94 2.43
CA ASN A 73 4.61 70.09 2.17
C ASN A 73 4.48 71.03 3.38
N LEU A 74 4.36 70.48 4.60
CA LEU A 74 4.30 71.28 5.84
C LEU A 74 5.64 71.95 6.17
N ARG A 75 6.77 71.25 5.97
CA ARG A 75 8.11 71.81 6.16
C ARG A 75 8.42 72.92 5.16
N THR A 76 8.01 72.78 3.89
CA THR A 76 8.14 73.84 2.88
C THR A 76 7.32 75.07 3.26
N THR A 77 6.17 74.89 3.90
CA THR A 77 5.32 76.00 4.39
C THR A 77 5.94 76.72 5.60
N LEU A 78 6.63 76.00 6.49
CA LEU A 78 7.13 76.55 7.77
C LEU A 78 8.50 77.26 7.67
N PHE A 79 9.36 76.90 6.71
CA PHE A 79 10.79 77.27 6.72
C PHE A 79 11.30 78.10 5.53
N GLN A 80 10.42 78.72 4.71
CA GLN A 80 10.87 79.63 3.65
C GLN A 80 11.46 80.94 4.19
N LYS A 81 12.57 81.40 3.59
CA LYS A 81 13.25 82.68 3.90
C LYS A 81 12.88 83.75 2.87
N ASP A 82 12.88 85.02 3.29
CA ASP A 82 12.64 86.23 2.48
C ASP A 82 11.21 86.43 1.93
N THR A 83 10.20 85.90 2.62
CA THR A 83 8.79 86.04 2.21
C THR A 83 8.03 87.09 3.06
N LEU A 84 6.98 87.69 2.49
CA LEU A 84 6.13 88.68 3.17
C LEU A 84 5.55 88.14 4.51
N LEU A 85 5.30 86.84 4.61
CA LEU A 85 4.85 86.15 5.83
C LEU A 85 5.83 86.33 7.00
N ARG A 86 7.14 86.23 6.69
CA ARG A 86 8.19 86.38 7.69
C ARG A 86 8.33 87.83 8.13
N PHE A 87 8.28 88.77 7.17
CA PHE A 87 8.34 90.20 7.42
C PHE A 87 7.19 90.72 8.31
N LEU A 88 5.98 90.20 8.12
CA LEU A 88 4.81 90.56 8.94
C LEU A 88 4.84 89.92 10.34
N ASN A 89 5.42 88.72 10.48
CA ASN A 89 5.63 88.11 11.79
C ASN A 89 6.75 88.79 12.59
N ASP A 90 7.76 89.37 11.93
CA ASP A 90 8.87 90.12 12.54
C ASP A 90 8.56 91.64 12.68
N ALA A 91 7.27 92.03 12.67
CA ALA A 91 6.85 93.43 12.76
C ALA A 91 7.37 94.13 14.04
N PRO A 92 7.82 95.40 13.96
CA PRO A 92 8.64 96.00 15.03
C PRO A 92 7.91 96.33 16.34
N ASN A 93 6.57 96.34 16.41
CA ASN A 93 5.81 96.69 17.62
C ASN A 93 4.56 95.79 17.80
N GLU A 94 4.24 95.43 19.06
CA GLU A 94 3.08 94.58 19.43
C GLU A 94 1.70 95.20 19.13
N ASP A 95 1.62 96.52 18.91
CA ASP A 95 0.36 97.24 18.65
C ASP A 95 -0.18 97.05 17.22
N VAL A 96 0.58 96.42 16.32
CA VAL A 96 0.12 96.11 14.95
C VAL A 96 -0.47 94.70 14.93
N ASP A 97 -1.77 94.59 15.23
CA ASP A 97 -2.53 93.35 15.10
C ASP A 97 -2.80 93.04 13.62
N TRP A 98 -1.72 92.75 12.87
CA TRP A 98 -1.78 92.41 11.46
C TRP A 98 -2.59 91.13 11.24
N ARG A 99 -2.76 90.28 12.26
CA ARG A 99 -3.50 89.00 12.19
C ARG A 99 -5.00 89.19 12.12
N THR A 100 -5.55 90.23 12.75
CA THR A 100 -6.99 90.56 12.65
C THR A 100 -7.30 91.71 11.70
N THR A 101 -6.27 92.41 11.21
CA THR A 101 -6.38 93.51 10.25
C THR A 101 -5.85 93.11 8.88
N ILE A 102 -4.54 93.24 8.62
CA ILE A 102 -3.88 92.99 7.32
C ILE A 102 -4.16 91.57 6.78
N ALA A 103 -4.09 90.54 7.62
CA ALA A 103 -4.29 89.14 7.26
C ALA A 103 -5.72 88.80 6.83
N LYS A 104 -6.71 89.60 7.24
CA LYS A 104 -8.11 89.42 6.81
C LYS A 104 -8.40 90.04 5.45
N VAL A 105 -7.55 90.95 4.99
CA VAL A 105 -7.76 91.72 3.74
C VAL A 105 -6.74 91.38 2.65
N ILE A 106 -5.61 90.74 3.01
CA ILE A 106 -4.56 90.33 2.06
C ILE A 106 -4.74 88.87 1.64
N ASN A 107 -4.43 88.57 0.37
CA ASN A 107 -4.53 87.23 -0.20
C ASN A 107 -3.44 86.28 0.35
N PRO A 108 -3.79 85.11 0.90
CA PRO A 108 -2.84 84.18 1.53
C PRO A 108 -1.63 83.73 0.69
N GLU A 109 -1.75 83.60 -0.64
CA GLU A 109 -0.59 83.21 -1.47
C GLU A 109 0.46 84.32 -1.66
N LEU A 110 0.11 85.58 -1.40
CA LEU A 110 1.07 86.70 -1.45
C LEU A 110 2.04 86.69 -0.28
N PHE A 111 1.71 86.01 0.81
CA PHE A 111 2.60 85.84 1.95
C PHE A 111 3.89 85.11 1.59
N PHE A 112 3.91 84.30 0.53
CA PHE A 112 5.04 83.46 0.15
C PHE A 112 5.87 84.02 -1.02
N LYS A 113 5.50 85.18 -1.59
CA LYS A 113 6.29 85.81 -2.67
C LYS A 113 7.42 86.68 -2.12
N THR A 114 8.62 86.45 -2.63
CA THR A 114 9.86 87.10 -2.18
C THR A 114 10.09 88.50 -2.79
N ASN A 115 9.30 88.90 -3.78
CA ASN A 115 9.59 90.07 -4.63
C ASN A 115 8.60 91.24 -4.41
N LEU A 116 7.95 91.30 -3.24
CA LEU A 116 6.91 92.29 -2.93
C LEU A 116 7.44 93.57 -2.24
N ASN A 117 8.75 93.63 -1.95
CA ASN A 117 9.47 94.78 -1.35
C ASN A 117 8.68 95.57 -0.29
N PRO A 118 8.17 94.91 0.77
CA PRO A 118 7.32 95.55 1.76
C PRO A 118 8.13 96.49 2.67
N VAL A 119 7.60 97.70 2.93
CA VAL A 119 8.20 98.68 3.84
C VAL A 119 7.13 99.25 4.79
N TRP A 120 7.47 99.35 6.08
CA TRP A 120 6.65 100.03 7.08
C TRP A 120 6.98 101.53 7.09
N GLN A 121 5.97 102.39 6.89
CA GLN A 121 6.20 103.84 6.90
C GLN A 121 6.30 104.38 8.33
N THR A 122 7.40 105.06 8.67
CA THR A 122 7.56 105.82 9.92
C THR A 122 7.32 107.30 9.66
N GLY A 123 6.06 107.73 9.69
CA GLY A 123 5.64 109.13 9.59
C GLY A 123 4.47 109.35 8.64
N VAL A 124 3.60 110.32 8.96
CA VAL A 124 2.41 110.62 8.16
C VAL A 124 2.81 111.40 6.91
N ASN A 125 2.92 110.72 5.77
CA ASN A 125 3.02 111.34 4.45
C ASN A 125 1.63 111.31 3.80
N ALA A 126 1.01 112.48 3.62
CA ALA A 126 -0.39 112.58 3.17
C ALA A 126 -0.67 112.14 1.72
N ASN A 127 0.33 111.64 0.98
CA ASN A 127 0.23 111.28 -0.44
C ASN A 127 0.70 109.84 -0.78
N ALA A 128 0.85 108.94 0.20
CA ALA A 128 1.17 107.53 -0.06
C ALA A 128 0.00 106.62 0.37
N LEU A 129 -0.50 105.78 -0.54
CA LEU A 129 -1.56 104.81 -0.27
C LEU A 129 -0.96 103.58 0.43
N SER A 130 -0.98 103.57 1.76
CA SER A 130 -0.54 102.43 2.58
C SER A 130 -1.74 101.68 3.19
N LEU A 131 -1.64 100.35 3.26
CA LEU A 131 -2.63 99.48 3.90
C LEU A 131 -2.18 99.25 5.36
N TYR A 132 -2.84 99.90 6.32
CA TYR A 132 -2.43 99.87 7.75
C TYR A 132 -0.94 100.22 7.98
N GLY A 133 -0.39 101.15 7.18
CA GLY A 133 1.02 101.58 7.27
C GLY A 133 2.00 100.72 6.46
N LEU A 134 1.51 99.72 5.72
CA LEU A 134 2.27 98.82 4.85
C LEU A 134 2.09 99.19 3.38
N GLU A 135 3.19 99.37 2.64
CA GLU A 135 3.18 99.69 1.21
C GLU A 135 3.57 98.45 0.39
N ILE A 136 2.76 98.07 -0.61
CA ILE A 136 2.93 96.86 -1.46
C ILE A 136 2.53 97.17 -2.91
N ASP A 137 3.28 96.65 -3.88
CA ASP A 137 2.99 96.76 -5.33
C ASP A 137 1.95 95.69 -5.79
N LEU A 138 0.85 96.13 -6.41
CA LEU A 138 -0.42 95.37 -6.53
C LEU A 138 -0.79 94.89 -7.95
N ASN A 139 0.12 94.96 -8.93
CA ASN A 139 -0.31 94.92 -10.33
C ASN A 139 -0.82 93.58 -10.91
N LYS A 140 -0.81 92.44 -10.20
CA LYS A 140 -1.42 91.18 -10.70
C LYS A 140 -1.73 90.24 -9.52
N LEU A 141 -3.01 89.83 -9.34
CA LEU A 141 -3.50 88.46 -8.98
C LEU A 141 -4.55 88.31 -7.84
N GLU A 142 -5.31 87.20 -7.94
CA GLU A 142 -6.46 86.68 -7.14
C GLU A 142 -6.10 85.43 -6.23
N ILE A 143 -7.07 84.82 -5.49
CA ILE A 143 -7.05 84.28 -4.07
C ILE A 143 -6.91 82.73 -3.84
N PRO A 144 -6.20 82.24 -2.76
CA PRO A 144 -6.59 81.01 -1.99
C PRO A 144 -6.20 80.95 -0.47
N GLY A 145 -6.13 79.77 0.21
CA GLY A 145 -6.63 79.49 1.59
C GLY A 145 -5.72 78.86 2.67
N GLU A 146 -4.51 79.36 2.89
CA GLU A 146 -3.48 78.80 3.81
C GLU A 146 -3.33 79.55 5.17
N ALA A 147 -4.29 80.37 5.58
CA ALA A 147 -4.13 81.29 6.72
C ALA A 147 -4.49 80.71 8.11
N ASP A 148 -3.76 79.69 8.58
CA ASP A 148 -3.88 79.15 9.96
C ASP A 148 -2.71 79.55 10.89
N SER A 149 -2.90 79.43 12.22
CA SER A 149 -1.95 79.93 13.24
C SER A 149 -0.69 79.07 13.44
N LEU A 150 0.44 79.71 13.80
CA LEU A 150 1.76 79.07 13.96
C LEU A 150 1.76 77.91 14.97
N GLU A 151 1.03 78.04 16.09
CA GLU A 151 0.93 76.98 17.10
C GLU A 151 0.19 75.75 16.57
N GLN A 152 -0.89 75.96 15.80
CA GLN A 152 -1.63 74.84 15.22
C GLN A 152 -0.85 74.16 14.08
N LEU A 153 -0.11 74.93 13.29
CA LEU A 153 0.78 74.37 12.27
C LEU A 153 1.95 73.59 12.89
N GLN A 154 2.50 74.04 14.02
CA GLN A 154 3.53 73.32 14.77
C GLN A 154 3.01 72.01 15.40
N ILE A 155 1.77 72.01 15.93
CA ILE A 155 1.13 70.79 16.44
C ILE A 155 0.91 69.79 15.30
N ARG A 156 0.37 70.23 14.15
CA ARG A 156 0.16 69.35 12.99
C ARG A 156 1.48 68.81 12.42
N LEU A 157 2.54 69.62 12.41
CA LEU A 157 3.87 69.14 12.02
C LEU A 157 4.38 68.09 12.99
N LYS A 158 4.27 68.31 14.30
CA LYS A 158 4.73 67.37 15.32
C LYS A 158 3.96 66.04 15.28
N ASP A 159 2.65 66.10 15.09
CA ASP A 159 1.80 64.91 14.92
C ASP A 159 2.14 64.16 13.63
N ALA A 160 2.40 64.88 12.54
CA ALA A 160 2.86 64.29 11.28
C ALA A 160 4.26 63.66 11.42
N GLU A 161 5.20 64.30 12.14
CA GLU A 161 6.54 63.77 12.40
C GLU A 161 6.48 62.50 13.26
N ILE A 162 5.66 62.47 14.32
CA ILE A 162 5.44 61.27 15.14
C ILE A 162 4.84 60.15 14.30
N TYR A 163 3.85 60.47 13.46
CA TYR A 163 3.21 59.49 12.58
C TYR A 163 4.19 58.94 11.54
N THR A 164 4.96 59.80 10.88
CA THR A 164 6.01 59.39 9.92
C THR A 164 7.08 58.55 10.60
N ALA A 165 7.58 58.94 11.77
CA ALA A 165 8.57 58.17 12.52
C ALA A 165 8.06 56.76 12.88
N SER A 166 6.80 56.64 13.31
CA SER A 166 6.18 55.35 13.60
C SER A 166 6.04 54.44 12.36
N LEU A 167 5.76 55.03 11.20
CA LEU A 167 5.67 54.32 9.92
C LEU A 167 7.04 53.88 9.41
N VAL A 168 8.10 54.68 9.60
CA VAL A 168 9.48 54.31 9.28
C VAL A 168 9.91 53.09 10.11
N GLU A 169 9.66 53.11 11.43
CA GLU A 169 10.03 52.00 12.30
C GLU A 169 9.30 50.70 11.92
N GLN A 170 8.01 50.78 11.58
CA GLN A 170 7.24 49.64 11.09
C GLN A 170 7.75 49.14 9.72
N TYR A 171 8.10 50.05 8.82
CA TYR A 171 8.67 49.70 7.52
C TYR A 171 10.01 48.98 7.65
N ASP A 172 10.92 49.47 8.49
CA ASP A 172 12.24 48.87 8.69
C ASP A 172 12.14 47.47 9.32
N LYS A 173 11.26 47.30 10.32
CA LYS A 173 10.97 45.97 10.92
C LYS A 173 10.44 44.98 9.88
N GLN A 174 9.49 45.41 9.05
CA GLN A 174 8.91 44.56 8.02
C GLN A 174 9.89 44.27 6.88
N SER A 175 10.75 45.23 6.52
CA SER A 175 11.81 45.08 5.52
C SER A 175 12.87 44.06 5.96
N HIS A 176 13.30 44.11 7.22
CA HIS A 176 14.20 43.11 7.78
C HIS A 176 13.59 41.71 7.81
N LEU A 177 12.31 41.58 8.15
CA LEU A 177 11.58 40.30 8.12
C LEU A 177 11.49 39.74 6.69
N ALA A 178 11.17 40.57 5.70
CA ALA A 178 11.13 40.16 4.30
C ALA A 178 12.51 39.69 3.79
N GLN A 179 13.59 40.39 4.18
CA GLN A 179 14.96 39.99 3.85
C GLN A 179 15.40 38.69 4.53
N SER A 180 15.02 38.47 5.80
CA SER A 180 15.36 37.23 6.51
C SER A 180 14.65 36.02 5.90
N ILE A 181 13.36 36.15 5.57
CA ILE A 181 12.60 35.09 4.90
C ILE A 181 13.21 34.79 3.52
N HIS A 182 13.59 35.82 2.76
CA HIS A 182 14.23 35.63 1.45
C HIS A 182 15.57 34.88 1.54
N ARG A 183 16.38 35.17 2.57
CA ARG A 183 17.61 34.44 2.83
C ARG A 183 17.34 32.97 3.18
N GLU A 184 16.34 32.71 4.02
CA GLU A 184 15.97 31.35 4.42
C GLU A 184 15.40 30.53 3.26
N ILE A 185 14.68 31.16 2.31
CA ILE A 185 14.26 30.54 1.04
C ILE A 185 15.46 30.11 0.22
N ASN A 186 16.47 30.96 0.06
CA ASN A 186 17.67 30.63 -0.71
C ASN A 186 18.46 29.48 -0.08
N GLU A 187 18.63 29.49 1.25
CA GLU A 187 19.28 28.39 1.99
C GLU A 187 18.50 27.08 1.87
N THR A 188 17.17 27.12 1.98
CA THR A 188 16.29 25.96 1.84
C THR A 188 16.28 25.42 0.41
N ASN A 189 16.29 26.29 -0.62
CA ASN A 189 16.41 25.89 -2.02
C ASN A 189 17.72 25.14 -2.31
N ILE A 190 18.85 25.64 -1.78
CA ILE A 190 20.14 24.95 -1.91
C ILE A 190 20.08 23.57 -1.24
N ALA A 191 19.43 23.45 -0.08
CA ALA A 191 19.24 22.18 0.60
C ALA A 191 18.35 21.20 -0.20
N VAL A 192 17.25 21.67 -0.79
CA VAL A 192 16.37 20.87 -1.66
C VAL A 192 17.16 20.32 -2.86
N VAL A 193 17.91 21.16 -3.57
CA VAL A 193 18.71 20.73 -4.72
C VAL A 193 19.78 19.70 -4.33
N LYS A 194 20.42 19.87 -3.16
CA LYS A 194 21.38 18.87 -2.64
C LYS A 194 20.70 17.54 -2.35
N LEU A 195 19.55 17.56 -1.66
CA LEU A 195 18.78 16.36 -1.35
C LEU A 195 18.26 15.64 -2.61
N GLU A 196 17.84 16.40 -3.63
CA GLU A 196 17.43 15.83 -4.93
C GLU A 196 18.58 15.14 -5.65
N ASN A 197 19.77 15.74 -5.64
CA ASN A 197 20.97 15.12 -6.21
C ASN A 197 21.40 13.87 -5.44
N GLU A 198 21.39 13.91 -4.09
CA GLU A 198 21.69 12.76 -3.23
C GLU A 198 20.68 11.62 -3.43
N LEU A 199 19.39 11.93 -3.61
CA LEU A 199 18.37 10.94 -3.91
C LEU A 199 18.59 10.28 -5.27
N ASN A 200 18.92 11.05 -6.30
CA ASN A 200 19.25 10.51 -7.61
C ASN A 200 20.47 9.58 -7.56
N THR A 201 21.52 9.95 -6.82
CA THR A 201 22.70 9.07 -6.67
C THR A 201 22.35 7.81 -5.89
N LEU A 202 21.63 7.91 -4.77
CA LEU A 202 21.17 6.75 -3.99
C LEU A 202 20.24 5.83 -4.79
N GLN A 203 19.40 6.38 -5.66
CA GLN A 203 18.49 5.60 -6.51
C GLN A 203 19.26 4.82 -7.57
N ASN A 204 20.28 5.42 -8.18
CA ASN A 204 21.19 4.73 -9.09
C ASN A 204 21.99 3.63 -8.36
N GLU A 205 22.51 3.91 -7.16
CA GLU A 205 23.21 2.92 -6.34
C GLU A 205 22.30 1.74 -5.94
N LYS A 206 21.04 2.01 -5.55
CA LYS A 206 20.04 0.97 -5.27
C LYS A 206 19.82 0.09 -6.50
N GLN A 207 19.66 0.69 -7.68
CA GLN A 207 19.42 -0.05 -8.91
C GLN A 207 20.61 -0.92 -9.28
N GLN A 208 21.84 -0.42 -9.12
CA GLN A 208 23.06 -1.20 -9.33
C GLN A 208 23.17 -2.37 -8.34
N ALA A 209 22.93 -2.13 -7.04
CA ALA A 209 22.96 -3.18 -6.02
C ALA A 209 21.91 -4.28 -6.30
N ARG A 210 20.70 -3.90 -6.73
CA ARG A 210 19.64 -4.83 -7.12
C ARG A 210 20.03 -5.64 -8.35
N GLN A 211 20.61 -5.01 -9.38
CA GLN A 211 21.09 -5.72 -10.57
C GLN A 211 22.17 -6.73 -10.23
N VAL A 212 23.12 -6.39 -9.35
CA VAL A 212 24.17 -7.32 -8.91
C VAL A 212 23.58 -8.50 -8.16
N TYR A 213 22.60 -8.27 -7.28
CA TYR A 213 21.86 -9.34 -6.60
C TYR A 213 21.14 -10.26 -7.58
N ASP A 214 20.29 -9.70 -8.45
CA ASP A 214 19.48 -10.45 -9.43
C ASP A 214 20.37 -11.27 -10.38
N GLN A 215 21.48 -10.68 -10.85
CA GLN A 215 22.43 -11.34 -11.72
C GLN A 215 23.15 -12.50 -11.01
N THR A 216 23.61 -12.28 -9.78
CA THR A 216 24.30 -13.31 -8.98
C THR A 216 23.36 -14.47 -8.67
N GLU A 217 22.11 -14.19 -8.28
CA GLU A 217 21.10 -15.22 -8.01
C GLU A 217 20.79 -16.05 -9.27
N LYS A 218 20.68 -15.39 -10.42
CA LYS A 218 20.43 -16.05 -11.71
C LYS A 218 21.61 -16.92 -12.14
N GLU A 219 22.84 -16.45 -11.97
CA GLU A 219 24.05 -17.22 -12.26
C GLU A 219 24.18 -18.46 -11.38
N LEU A 220 23.89 -18.34 -10.08
CA LEU A 220 23.91 -19.48 -9.15
C LEU A 220 22.83 -20.52 -9.49
N LYS A 221 21.60 -20.07 -9.79
CA LYS A 221 20.53 -20.96 -10.26
C LYS A 221 20.90 -21.68 -11.56
N ALA A 222 21.52 -20.97 -12.52
CA ALA A 222 21.96 -21.56 -13.78
C ALA A 222 23.08 -22.59 -13.58
N LYS A 223 24.10 -22.28 -12.77
CA LYS A 223 25.17 -23.23 -12.43
C LYS A 223 24.63 -24.50 -11.78
N LYS A 224 23.67 -24.38 -10.87
CA LYS A 224 23.08 -25.54 -10.19
C LYS A 224 22.20 -26.38 -11.12
N ALA A 225 21.40 -25.73 -11.97
CA ALA A 225 20.62 -26.43 -12.99
C ALA A 225 21.52 -27.22 -13.94
N GLU A 226 22.64 -26.64 -14.36
CA GLU A 226 23.62 -27.33 -15.20
C GLU A 226 24.29 -28.50 -14.47
N ALA A 227 24.69 -28.32 -13.20
CA ALA A 227 25.25 -29.41 -12.39
C ALA A 227 24.26 -30.57 -12.22
N THR A 228 22.99 -30.26 -11.91
CA THR A 228 21.93 -31.28 -11.79
C THR A 228 21.70 -31.99 -13.13
N ARG A 229 21.76 -31.28 -14.26
CA ARG A 229 21.65 -31.87 -15.59
C ARG A 229 22.79 -32.85 -15.88
N ILE A 230 24.04 -32.44 -15.62
CA ILE A 230 25.22 -33.29 -15.80
C ILE A 230 25.12 -34.55 -14.94
N GLU A 231 24.72 -34.42 -13.68
CA GLU A 231 24.58 -35.54 -12.75
C GLU A 231 23.44 -36.48 -13.18
N GLN A 232 22.31 -35.95 -13.64
CA GLN A 232 21.21 -36.74 -14.19
C GLN A 232 21.64 -37.52 -15.45
N GLU A 233 22.41 -36.88 -16.34
CA GLU A 233 22.98 -37.52 -17.53
C GLU A 233 23.98 -38.64 -17.16
N ALA A 234 24.77 -38.47 -16.10
CA ALA A 234 25.68 -39.50 -15.59
C ALA A 234 24.91 -40.69 -14.99
N VAL A 235 23.89 -40.43 -14.18
CA VAL A 235 23.01 -41.47 -13.60
C VAL A 235 22.30 -42.26 -14.70
N ASN A 236 21.79 -41.57 -15.73
CA ASN A 236 21.13 -42.21 -16.86
C ASN A 236 22.09 -43.10 -17.67
N ARG A 237 23.33 -42.64 -17.88
CA ARG A 237 24.39 -43.48 -18.50
C ARG A 237 24.68 -44.73 -17.68
N ALA A 238 24.90 -44.59 -16.37
CA ALA A 238 25.17 -45.73 -15.50
C ALA A 238 24.01 -46.73 -15.46
N LYS A 239 22.75 -46.25 -15.48
CA LYS A 239 21.56 -47.11 -15.60
C LYS A 239 21.54 -47.87 -16.92
N TYR A 240 21.83 -47.20 -18.03
CA TYR A 240 21.89 -47.84 -19.35
C TYR A 240 22.97 -48.92 -19.42
N GLU A 241 24.16 -48.65 -18.89
CA GLU A 241 25.26 -49.63 -18.81
C GLU A 241 24.89 -50.85 -17.97
N LEU A 242 24.28 -50.64 -16.79
CA LEU A 242 23.80 -51.72 -15.92
C LEU A 242 22.73 -52.57 -16.62
N GLN A 243 21.80 -51.92 -17.31
CA GLN A 243 20.74 -52.61 -18.05
C GLN A 243 21.29 -53.42 -19.21
N THR A 244 22.31 -52.91 -19.90
CA THR A 244 23.02 -53.62 -20.97
C THR A 244 23.77 -54.83 -20.42
N PHE A 245 24.45 -54.68 -19.28
CA PHE A 245 25.13 -55.79 -18.60
C PHE A 245 24.16 -56.91 -18.20
N ASN A 246 23.04 -56.56 -17.55
CA ASN A 246 22.04 -57.54 -17.09
C ASN A 246 21.30 -58.23 -18.24
N ASN A 247 20.98 -57.51 -19.33
CA ASN A 247 20.15 -58.07 -20.40
C ASN A 247 20.94 -58.76 -21.51
N GLN A 248 22.22 -58.38 -21.74
CA GLN A 248 23.01 -58.91 -22.85
C GLN A 248 24.22 -59.72 -22.38
N ILE A 249 24.98 -59.21 -21.41
CA ILE A 249 26.27 -59.81 -21.03
C ILE A 249 26.08 -60.99 -20.08
N GLU A 250 25.30 -60.83 -19.00
CA GLU A 250 25.06 -61.88 -17.99
C GLU A 250 24.40 -63.14 -18.57
N PRO A 251 23.33 -63.06 -19.40
CA PRO A 251 22.68 -64.24 -19.96
C PRO A 251 23.57 -64.97 -20.97
N LYS A 252 24.32 -64.23 -21.78
CA LYS A 252 25.25 -64.81 -22.77
C LYS A 252 26.36 -65.59 -22.08
N LYS A 253 26.96 -65.02 -21.03
CA LYS A 253 28.05 -65.66 -20.28
C LYS A 253 27.55 -66.88 -19.49
N ARG A 254 26.34 -66.85 -18.93
CA ARG A 254 25.69 -68.03 -18.33
C ARG A 254 25.36 -69.10 -19.35
N GLY A 255 24.94 -68.71 -20.56
CA GLY A 255 24.72 -69.63 -21.68
C GLY A 255 26.01 -70.35 -22.10
N GLU A 256 27.11 -69.62 -22.28
CA GLU A 256 28.43 -70.18 -22.59
C GLU A 256 28.90 -71.17 -21.51
N LEU A 257 28.77 -70.81 -20.23
CA LEU A 257 29.16 -71.68 -19.11
C LEU A 257 28.32 -72.97 -19.03
N ARG A 258 27.01 -72.89 -19.34
CA ARG A 258 26.11 -74.06 -19.40
C ARG A 258 26.49 -74.99 -20.55
N SER A 259 26.79 -74.42 -21.73
CA SER A 259 27.20 -75.19 -22.90
C SER A 259 28.52 -75.93 -22.67
N ALA A 260 29.50 -75.26 -22.06
CA ALA A 260 30.79 -75.87 -21.69
C ALA A 260 30.61 -77.05 -20.72
N ASN A 261 29.83 -76.88 -19.65
CA ASN A 261 29.53 -77.96 -18.70
C ASN A 261 28.76 -79.14 -19.36
N MET A 262 27.85 -78.86 -20.28
CA MET A 262 27.11 -79.90 -21.02
C MET A 262 28.05 -80.73 -21.91
N LEU A 263 28.97 -80.08 -22.62
CA LEU A 263 29.97 -80.78 -23.45
C LEU A 263 30.88 -81.67 -22.60
N GLU A 264 31.35 -81.16 -21.46
CA GLU A 264 32.23 -81.91 -20.55
C GLU A 264 31.51 -83.12 -19.95
N LYS A 265 30.26 -82.94 -19.52
CA LYS A 265 29.41 -84.03 -19.00
C LYS A 265 29.13 -85.10 -20.06
N ASN A 266 28.86 -84.70 -21.30
CA ASN A 266 28.60 -85.64 -22.39
C ASN A 266 29.88 -86.41 -22.78
N GLY A 267 31.03 -85.75 -22.84
CA GLY A 267 32.32 -86.41 -23.09
C GLY A 267 32.68 -87.42 -22.00
N LEU A 268 32.40 -87.11 -20.73
CA LEU A 268 32.56 -88.07 -19.63
C LEU A 268 31.64 -89.29 -19.82
N LYS A 269 30.37 -89.06 -20.17
CA LYS A 269 29.39 -90.14 -20.38
C LYS A 269 29.80 -91.08 -21.52
N GLU A 270 30.22 -90.54 -22.65
CA GLU A 270 30.68 -91.32 -23.81
C GLU A 270 31.90 -92.19 -23.47
N SER A 271 32.84 -91.66 -22.66
CA SER A 271 34.01 -92.40 -22.18
C SER A 271 33.63 -93.60 -21.29
N TYR A 272 32.69 -93.39 -20.35
CA TYR A 272 32.18 -94.47 -19.50
C TYR A 272 31.38 -95.52 -20.29
N ASP A 273 30.54 -95.10 -21.23
CA ASP A 273 29.74 -96.00 -22.08
C ASP A 273 30.65 -96.88 -22.97
N ALA A 274 31.75 -96.33 -23.50
CA ALA A 274 32.74 -97.08 -24.27
C ALA A 274 33.48 -98.13 -23.42
N SER A 275 33.90 -97.76 -22.22
CA SER A 275 34.55 -98.69 -21.27
C SER A 275 33.60 -99.82 -20.86
N TYR A 276 32.33 -99.48 -20.61
CA TYR A 276 31.30 -100.47 -20.27
C TYR A 276 31.04 -101.46 -21.42
N ALA A 277 31.03 -100.98 -22.67
CA ALA A 277 30.88 -101.84 -23.85
C ALA A 277 32.05 -102.81 -24.02
N ASP A 278 33.30 -102.37 -23.81
CA ASP A 278 34.50 -103.24 -23.86
C ASP A 278 34.47 -104.35 -22.80
N LEU A 279 34.10 -104.00 -21.56
CA LEU A 279 33.92 -104.97 -20.48
C LEU A 279 32.85 -106.01 -20.83
N ARG A 280 31.75 -105.60 -21.47
CA ARG A 280 30.68 -106.50 -21.89
C ARG A 280 31.12 -107.48 -22.97
N ILE A 281 31.93 -107.03 -23.93
CA ILE A 281 32.52 -107.90 -24.97
C ILE A 281 33.44 -108.95 -24.35
N LYS A 282 34.28 -108.56 -23.38
CA LYS A 282 35.16 -109.49 -22.65
C LYS A 282 34.38 -110.56 -21.89
N LEU A 283 33.26 -110.18 -21.27
CA LEU A 283 32.41 -111.08 -20.50
C LEU A 283 31.75 -112.14 -21.39
N ASP A 284 31.27 -111.73 -22.57
CA ASP A 284 30.65 -112.62 -23.56
C ASP A 284 31.67 -113.62 -24.15
N LEU A 285 32.92 -113.18 -24.34
CA LEU A 285 34.02 -114.04 -24.80
C LEU A 285 34.34 -115.15 -23.79
N ILE A 286 34.28 -114.86 -22.49
CA ILE A 286 34.52 -115.83 -21.41
C ILE A 286 33.39 -116.87 -21.37
N ALA A 287 32.13 -116.43 -21.44
CA ALA A 287 30.97 -117.32 -21.46
C ALA A 287 31.00 -118.29 -22.65
N THR A 288 31.47 -117.81 -23.82
CA THR A 288 31.62 -118.65 -25.01
C THR A 288 32.69 -119.74 -24.83
N LYS A 289 33.79 -119.43 -24.13
CA LYS A 289 34.87 -120.39 -23.84
C LYS A 289 34.44 -121.48 -22.87
N GLU A 290 33.67 -121.14 -21.83
CA GLU A 290 33.11 -122.13 -20.90
C GLU A 290 32.25 -123.17 -21.64
N LYS A 291 31.34 -122.69 -22.49
CA LYS A 291 30.42 -123.56 -23.25
C LYS A 291 31.14 -124.51 -24.22
N GLN A 292 32.25 -124.07 -24.81
CA GLN A 292 33.08 -124.91 -25.67
C GLN A 292 33.81 -126.01 -24.88
N LEU A 293 34.33 -125.68 -23.70
CA LEU A 293 35.04 -126.65 -22.84
C LEU A 293 34.10 -127.78 -22.41
N GLU A 294 32.89 -127.41 -21.99
CA GLU A 294 31.86 -128.32 -21.49
C GLU A 294 31.41 -129.31 -22.58
N SER A 295 31.21 -128.81 -23.81
CA SER A 295 30.86 -129.65 -24.96
C SER A 295 31.98 -130.63 -25.34
N SER A 296 33.25 -130.24 -25.19
CA SER A 296 34.40 -131.11 -25.50
C SER A 296 34.58 -132.25 -24.49
N TYR A 297 34.19 -132.00 -23.23
CA TYR A 297 34.27 -132.99 -22.16
C TYR A 297 33.23 -134.09 -22.36
N GLN A 298 32.00 -133.71 -22.73
CA GLN A 298 30.91 -134.66 -22.97
C GLN A 298 31.21 -135.59 -24.16
N ALA A 299 31.73 -135.03 -25.26
CA ALA A 299 32.06 -135.81 -26.45
C ALA A 299 33.12 -136.90 -26.20
N LYS A 300 34.12 -136.64 -25.34
CA LYS A 300 35.15 -137.64 -24.98
C LYS A 300 34.60 -138.80 -24.14
N MET A 301 33.56 -138.54 -23.35
CA MET A 301 32.98 -139.57 -22.47
C MET A 301 32.10 -140.55 -23.25
N ASP A 302 31.38 -140.05 -24.26
CA ASP A 302 30.56 -140.88 -25.15
C ASP A 302 31.44 -141.77 -26.05
N ASP A 303 32.59 -141.29 -26.50
CA ASP A 303 33.51 -142.03 -27.37
C ASP A 303 34.15 -143.25 -26.65
N LEU A 304 34.55 -143.07 -25.38
CA LEU A 304 35.11 -144.14 -24.55
C LEU A 304 34.08 -145.23 -24.23
N THR A 305 32.82 -144.84 -24.03
CA THR A 305 31.72 -145.78 -23.74
C THR A 305 31.35 -146.61 -24.97
N ASN A 306 31.37 -146.00 -26.15
CA ASN A 306 31.11 -146.69 -27.42
C ASN A 306 32.24 -147.65 -27.82
N LEU A 307 33.51 -147.29 -27.56
CA LEU A 307 34.66 -148.17 -27.83
C LEU A 307 34.62 -149.46 -26.99
N TYR A 308 34.14 -149.34 -25.74
CA TYR A 308 33.99 -150.46 -24.80
C TYR A 308 32.91 -151.45 -25.26
N HIS A 309 31.73 -150.96 -25.63
CA HIS A 309 30.63 -151.81 -26.11
C HIS A 309 30.85 -152.39 -27.52
N SER A 310 31.64 -151.72 -28.36
CA SER A 310 32.01 -152.19 -29.70
C SER A 310 32.91 -153.42 -29.65
N LYS A 311 33.96 -153.41 -28.80
CA LYS A 311 34.89 -154.54 -28.69
C LYS A 311 34.30 -155.80 -28.07
N LEU A 312 33.32 -155.65 -27.18
CA LEU A 312 32.62 -156.78 -26.53
C LEU A 312 31.63 -157.50 -27.47
N ARG A 313 31.11 -156.81 -28.50
CA ARG A 313 30.21 -157.42 -29.50
C ARG A 313 30.93 -158.19 -30.60
N GLU A 314 32.18 -157.84 -30.92
CA GLU A 314 32.95 -158.48 -32.01
C GLU A 314 33.40 -159.92 -31.71
N GLN A 315 33.45 -160.34 -30.44
CA GLN A 315 34.10 -161.62 -30.09
C GLN A 315 33.16 -162.74 -29.58
N GLY A 316 31.85 -162.52 -29.49
CA GLY A 316 30.86 -163.62 -29.35
C GLY A 316 31.12 -164.61 -28.21
N VAL A 317 31.49 -164.12 -27.02
CA VAL A 317 31.83 -164.97 -25.86
C VAL A 317 30.80 -164.84 -24.72
N ASP A 318 30.40 -166.00 -24.22
CA ASP A 318 29.38 -166.28 -23.21
C ASP A 318 29.68 -165.64 -21.82
N GLU A 319 28.68 -164.93 -21.28
CA GLU A 319 28.79 -163.90 -20.23
C GLU A 319 28.94 -164.46 -18.80
N ASN A 320 28.75 -165.77 -18.59
CA ASN A 320 28.85 -166.38 -17.25
C ASN A 320 30.17 -167.12 -16.97
N ILE A 321 30.91 -167.57 -18.00
CA ILE A 321 32.27 -168.12 -17.84
C ILE A 321 33.30 -166.98 -17.72
N LEU A 322 33.02 -165.83 -18.35
CA LEU A 322 33.82 -164.61 -18.24
C LEU A 322 33.79 -164.02 -16.81
N LYS A 323 32.63 -164.00 -16.15
CA LYS A 323 32.49 -163.48 -14.76
C LYS A 323 33.29 -164.27 -13.72
N GLN A 324 33.44 -165.59 -13.88
CA GLN A 324 34.24 -166.40 -12.94
C GLN A 324 35.75 -166.34 -13.22
N ALA A 325 36.16 -166.22 -14.49
CA ALA A 325 37.54 -165.94 -14.86
C ALA A 325 37.96 -164.51 -14.47
N GLU A 326 37.07 -163.53 -14.59
CA GLU A 326 37.25 -162.14 -14.15
C GLU A 326 37.42 -162.00 -12.64
N MET A 327 36.79 -162.85 -11.82
CA MET A 327 36.99 -162.82 -10.37
C MET A 327 38.38 -163.32 -9.95
N LYS A 328 38.90 -164.39 -10.58
CA LYS A 328 40.26 -164.89 -10.29
C LYS A 328 41.34 -163.96 -10.82
N ILE A 329 41.12 -163.33 -11.99
CA ILE A 329 42.00 -162.31 -12.55
C ILE A 329 41.93 -161.01 -11.73
N LYS A 330 40.76 -160.59 -11.22
CA LYS A 330 40.64 -159.44 -10.31
C LYS A 330 41.43 -159.61 -9.03
N ALA A 331 41.48 -160.81 -8.44
CA ALA A 331 42.26 -161.06 -7.23
C ALA A 331 43.78 -160.93 -7.49
N ALA A 332 44.27 -161.47 -8.61
CA ALA A 332 45.69 -161.39 -8.99
C ALA A 332 46.11 -159.97 -9.43
N ILE A 333 45.26 -159.26 -10.18
CA ILE A 333 45.49 -157.86 -10.59
C ILE A 333 45.39 -156.93 -9.37
N ALA A 334 44.48 -157.15 -8.42
CA ALA A 334 44.39 -156.34 -7.21
C ALA A 334 45.68 -156.42 -6.36
N GLN A 335 46.35 -157.58 -6.31
CA GLN A 335 47.59 -157.74 -5.54
C GLN A 335 48.81 -157.13 -6.26
N HIS A 336 48.85 -157.18 -7.60
CA HIS A 336 49.89 -156.54 -8.40
C HIS A 336 49.72 -155.00 -8.48
N THR A 337 48.50 -154.50 -8.65
CA THR A 337 48.20 -153.06 -8.73
C THR A 337 48.39 -152.38 -7.37
N LYS A 338 48.17 -153.09 -6.25
CA LYS A 338 48.44 -152.56 -4.91
C LYS A 338 49.93 -152.37 -4.64
N VAL A 339 50.81 -153.26 -5.11
CA VAL A 339 52.27 -153.14 -4.91
C VAL A 339 52.89 -152.11 -5.87
N LYS A 340 52.43 -152.04 -7.13
CA LYS A 340 52.93 -151.08 -8.14
C LYS A 340 52.38 -149.66 -7.95
N GLY A 341 51.19 -149.50 -7.38
CA GLY A 341 50.57 -148.21 -7.09
C GLY A 341 51.27 -147.41 -5.96
N TYR A 342 52.00 -148.08 -5.06
CA TYR A 342 52.75 -147.39 -4.01
C TYR A 342 53.98 -146.63 -4.54
N GLU A 343 54.49 -146.96 -5.73
CA GLU A 343 55.67 -146.33 -6.32
C GLU A 343 55.38 -144.90 -6.81
N SER A 344 54.22 -144.68 -7.44
CA SER A 344 53.77 -143.35 -7.89
C SER A 344 53.30 -142.47 -6.73
N ILE A 345 52.61 -143.07 -5.75
CA ILE A 345 52.09 -142.34 -4.58
C ILE A 345 53.24 -141.91 -3.65
N LEU A 346 54.29 -142.73 -3.50
CA LEU A 346 55.47 -142.33 -2.74
C LEU A 346 56.26 -141.20 -3.45
N ALA A 347 56.35 -141.23 -4.78
CA ALA A 347 56.99 -140.17 -5.56
C ALA A 347 56.20 -138.83 -5.55
N GLU A 348 54.88 -138.89 -5.69
CA GLU A 348 54.00 -137.71 -5.58
C GLU A 348 53.94 -137.17 -4.14
N TYR A 349 53.92 -138.04 -3.13
CA TYR A 349 53.95 -137.63 -1.73
C TYR A 349 55.29 -136.98 -1.35
N ASP A 350 56.43 -137.51 -1.84
CA ASP A 350 57.73 -136.88 -1.63
C ASP A 350 57.84 -135.53 -2.36
N MET A 351 57.33 -135.38 -3.59
CA MET A 351 57.28 -134.09 -4.27
C MET A 351 56.35 -133.09 -3.57
N TRP A 352 55.16 -133.50 -3.14
CA TRP A 352 54.20 -132.64 -2.44
C TRP A 352 54.70 -132.23 -1.04
N LYS A 353 55.30 -133.15 -0.29
CA LYS A 353 55.89 -132.88 1.04
C LYS A 353 57.06 -131.89 0.94
N LYS A 354 57.86 -131.95 -0.12
CA LYS A 354 59.03 -131.08 -0.33
C LYS A 354 58.67 -129.72 -0.93
N ASN A 355 57.69 -129.65 -1.83
CA ASN A 355 57.42 -128.42 -2.61
C ASN A 355 56.16 -127.65 -2.19
N HIS A 356 55.15 -128.29 -1.59
CA HIS A 356 53.85 -127.67 -1.30
C HIS A 356 53.47 -127.65 0.18
N TYR A 357 53.73 -128.74 0.92
CA TYR A 357 53.37 -128.81 2.35
C TYR A 357 54.18 -127.84 3.24
N GLN A 358 55.41 -127.52 2.85
CA GLN A 358 56.30 -126.63 3.60
C GLN A 358 55.76 -125.19 3.71
N TYR A 359 54.89 -124.77 2.78
CA TYR A 359 54.31 -123.41 2.74
C TYR A 359 52.89 -123.31 3.30
N LYS A 360 52.30 -124.42 3.76
CA LYS A 360 50.92 -124.44 4.31
C LYS A 360 50.77 -123.47 5.48
N GLN A 361 51.76 -123.42 6.37
CA GLN A 361 51.69 -122.57 7.56
C GLN A 361 51.75 -121.08 7.18
N ASN A 362 52.62 -120.71 6.24
CA ASN A 362 52.74 -119.34 5.75
C ASN A 362 51.44 -118.85 5.09
N HIS A 363 50.81 -119.66 4.23
CA HIS A 363 49.55 -119.26 3.59
C HIS A 363 48.39 -119.12 4.59
N ILE A 364 48.37 -119.93 5.65
CA ILE A 364 47.38 -119.77 6.73
C ILE A 364 47.64 -118.48 7.51
N GLU A 365 48.90 -118.12 7.75
CA GLU A 365 49.29 -116.88 8.41
C GLU A 365 48.96 -115.64 7.55
N ASP A 366 49.27 -115.68 6.25
CA ASP A 366 48.93 -114.60 5.30
C ASP A 366 47.41 -114.38 5.19
N MET A 367 46.63 -115.48 5.12
CA MET A 367 45.17 -115.39 5.06
C MET A 367 44.58 -114.81 6.35
N ASN A 368 45.11 -115.21 7.51
CA ASN A 368 44.68 -114.67 8.80
C ASN A 368 45.05 -113.19 8.96
N GLN A 369 46.22 -112.76 8.46
CA GLN A 369 46.60 -111.35 8.43
C GLN A 369 45.70 -110.52 7.51
N ALA A 370 45.39 -111.02 6.31
CA ALA A 370 44.49 -110.34 5.38
C ALA A 370 43.06 -110.22 5.96
N LEU A 371 42.54 -111.27 6.60
CA LEU A 371 41.24 -111.25 7.28
C LEU A 371 41.21 -110.24 8.43
N LYS A 372 42.29 -110.14 9.20
CA LYS A 372 42.40 -109.16 10.28
C LYS A 372 42.41 -107.73 9.77
N LEU A 373 43.17 -107.44 8.71
CA LEU A 373 43.20 -106.13 8.07
C LEU A 373 41.83 -105.75 7.50
N VAL A 374 41.14 -106.66 6.82
CA VAL A 374 39.77 -106.40 6.30
C VAL A 374 38.80 -106.09 7.45
N SER A 375 38.89 -106.82 8.57
CA SER A 375 38.06 -106.54 9.75
C SER A 375 38.36 -105.16 10.36
N GLU A 376 39.63 -104.76 10.44
CA GLU A 376 40.05 -103.46 10.96
C GLU A 376 39.58 -102.31 10.05
N TYR A 377 39.71 -102.46 8.74
CA TYR A 377 39.23 -101.45 7.79
C TYR A 377 37.70 -101.32 7.79
N ASN A 378 36.96 -102.42 7.89
CA ASN A 378 35.49 -102.37 8.00
C ASN A 378 35.02 -101.72 9.30
N HIS A 379 35.71 -101.98 10.42
CA HIS A 379 35.41 -101.31 11.68
C HIS A 379 35.67 -99.80 11.61
N ASN A 380 36.79 -99.40 11.00
CA ASN A 380 37.12 -97.99 10.80
C ASN A 380 36.14 -97.29 9.86
N LEU A 381 35.70 -97.95 8.77
CA LEU A 381 34.70 -97.41 7.85
C LEU A 381 33.36 -97.16 8.58
N SER A 382 32.88 -98.14 9.34
CA SER A 382 31.63 -98.03 10.09
C SER A 382 31.69 -96.92 11.15
N LYS A 383 32.84 -96.75 11.82
CA LYS A 383 33.06 -95.65 12.75
C LYS A 383 32.99 -94.29 12.05
N LEU A 384 33.66 -94.15 10.90
CA LEU A 384 33.67 -92.91 10.12
C LEU A 384 32.28 -92.55 9.58
N GLU A 385 31.50 -93.55 9.16
CA GLU A 385 30.10 -93.37 8.73
C GLU A 385 29.21 -92.87 9.88
N SER A 386 29.37 -93.43 11.07
CA SER A 386 28.64 -92.97 12.26
C SER A 386 29.02 -91.54 12.67
N GLU A 387 30.30 -91.17 12.60
CA GLU A 387 30.77 -89.82 12.89
C GLU A 387 30.24 -88.80 11.87
N LEU A 388 30.25 -89.17 10.58
CA LEU A 388 29.73 -88.32 9.50
C LEU A 388 28.23 -88.09 9.65
N GLU A 389 27.46 -89.11 10.03
CA GLU A 389 26.02 -88.98 10.24
C GLU A 389 25.70 -88.09 11.45
N GLN A 390 26.45 -88.22 12.56
CA GLN A 390 26.32 -87.32 13.71
C GLN A 390 26.58 -85.86 13.32
N VAL A 391 27.65 -85.60 12.55
CA VAL A 391 27.97 -84.25 12.05
C VAL A 391 26.87 -83.73 11.13
N ARG A 392 26.31 -84.55 10.24
CA ARG A 392 25.17 -84.16 9.39
C ARG A 392 23.95 -83.78 10.20
N THR A 393 23.56 -84.59 11.20
CA THR A 393 22.42 -84.25 12.07
C THR A 393 22.66 -82.95 12.82
N SER A 394 23.84 -82.75 13.42
CA SER A 394 24.13 -81.52 14.17
C SER A 394 24.13 -80.26 13.30
N LEU A 395 24.66 -80.34 12.07
CA LEU A 395 24.61 -79.24 11.11
C LEU A 395 23.18 -78.95 10.67
N ARG A 396 22.35 -79.99 10.44
CA ARG A 396 20.95 -79.83 10.05
C ARG A 396 20.14 -79.13 11.14
N THR A 397 20.25 -79.58 12.39
CA THR A 397 19.61 -78.91 13.53
C THR A 397 20.06 -77.46 13.68
N ARG A 398 21.33 -77.17 13.38
CA ARG A 398 21.85 -75.79 13.43
C ARG A 398 21.29 -74.91 12.32
N VAL A 399 21.11 -75.45 11.12
CA VAL A 399 20.43 -74.75 10.01
C VAL A 399 18.98 -74.47 10.37
N ASP A 400 18.24 -75.45 10.87
CA ASP A 400 16.82 -75.29 11.25
C ASP A 400 16.63 -74.20 12.34
N ASN A 401 17.51 -74.19 13.35
CA ASN A 401 17.48 -73.16 14.41
C ASN A 401 17.83 -71.75 13.90
N LEU A 402 18.78 -71.65 12.95
CA LEU A 402 19.14 -70.37 12.33
C LEU A 402 18.02 -69.86 11.42
N GLU A 403 17.35 -70.74 10.69
CA GLU A 403 16.18 -70.38 9.87
C GLU A 403 15.00 -69.88 10.72
N ALA A 404 14.71 -70.57 11.83
CA ALA A 404 13.68 -70.12 12.78
C ALA A 404 14.00 -68.73 13.37
N SER A 405 15.25 -68.49 13.77
CA SER A 405 15.68 -67.20 14.30
C SER A 405 15.62 -66.09 13.24
N ALA A 406 16.04 -66.38 12.00
CA ALA A 406 15.95 -65.44 10.89
C ALA A 406 14.50 -65.09 10.54
N GLN A 407 13.55 -66.01 10.74
CA GLN A 407 12.13 -65.76 10.55
C GLN A 407 11.56 -64.83 11.64
N ASP A 408 11.87 -65.08 12.92
CA ASP A 408 11.45 -64.22 14.05
C ASP A 408 12.00 -62.78 13.90
N PHE A 409 13.28 -62.63 13.52
CA PHE A 409 13.85 -61.31 13.27
C PHE A 409 13.20 -60.60 12.08
N ARG A 410 12.84 -61.31 11.01
CA ARG A 410 12.11 -60.71 9.87
C ARG A 410 10.73 -60.19 10.27
N GLU A 411 10.00 -60.91 11.11
CA GLU A 411 8.69 -60.45 11.61
C GLU A 411 8.82 -59.23 12.52
N LYS A 412 9.82 -59.22 13.42
CA LYS A 412 10.12 -58.06 14.28
C LYS A 412 10.52 -56.84 13.48
N ILE A 413 11.39 -56.99 12.48
CA ILE A 413 11.76 -55.91 11.56
C ILE A 413 10.52 -55.39 10.85
N LYS A 414 9.67 -56.25 10.29
CA LYS A 414 8.44 -55.83 9.60
C LYS A 414 7.48 -55.05 10.50
N LYS A 415 7.39 -55.41 11.78
CA LYS A 415 6.58 -54.68 12.78
C LYS A 415 7.17 -53.30 13.07
N LEU A 416 8.49 -53.22 13.31
CA LEU A 416 9.20 -51.96 13.53
C LEU A 416 9.15 -51.04 12.30
N ASP A 417 9.27 -51.59 11.10
CA ASP A 417 9.19 -50.85 9.84
C ASP A 417 7.80 -50.23 9.62
N LYS A 418 6.75 -50.94 10.02
CA LYS A 418 5.37 -50.42 9.97
C LYS A 418 5.20 -49.27 10.96
N GLN A 419 5.65 -49.44 12.19
CA GLN A 419 5.54 -48.40 13.21
C GLN A 419 6.44 -47.18 12.91
N GLY A 420 7.63 -47.40 12.34
CA GLY A 420 8.52 -46.34 11.88
C GLY A 420 7.87 -45.48 10.81
N ARG A 421 7.23 -46.10 9.80
CA ARG A 421 6.46 -45.37 8.78
C ARG A 421 5.25 -44.62 9.34
N GLU A 422 4.55 -45.20 10.32
CA GLU A 422 3.43 -44.51 11.00
C GLU A 422 3.91 -43.27 11.75
N ILE A 423 5.08 -43.32 12.38
CA ILE A 423 5.68 -42.17 13.06
C ILE A 423 6.22 -41.14 12.07
N GLU A 424 6.93 -41.57 11.02
CA GLU A 424 7.49 -40.68 9.98
C GLU A 424 6.37 -39.88 9.29
N ASN A 425 5.24 -40.52 8.99
CA ASN A 425 4.05 -39.85 8.45
C ASN A 425 3.37 -38.87 9.43
N LEU A 426 3.56 -39.04 10.74
CA LEU A 426 3.02 -38.12 11.74
C LEU A 426 3.90 -36.88 11.92
N PHE A 427 5.21 -36.97 11.69
CA PHE A 427 6.16 -35.86 11.80
C PHE A 427 6.28 -35.00 10.52
N ASP A 428 5.69 -35.43 9.40
CA ASP A 428 5.66 -34.68 8.13
C ASP A 428 4.57 -33.58 8.11
N ASP A 429 3.60 -33.62 9.04
CA ASP A 429 2.66 -32.53 9.30
C ASP A 429 3.25 -31.58 10.37
N ASP A 430 3.18 -30.25 10.18
CA ASP A 430 3.65 -29.23 11.14
C ASP A 430 2.89 -29.34 12.49
N ILE A 431 3.35 -30.24 13.38
CA ILE A 431 2.80 -30.42 14.71
C ILE A 431 3.37 -29.34 15.64
N LEU A 432 2.51 -28.44 16.11
CA LEU A 432 2.82 -27.53 17.20
C LEU A 432 2.75 -28.31 18.53
N LEU A 433 3.92 -28.70 19.04
CA LEU A 433 4.03 -29.44 20.30
C LEU A 433 3.63 -28.53 21.48
N VAL A 434 2.52 -28.89 22.15
CA VAL A 434 2.21 -28.40 23.50
C VAL A 434 2.92 -29.28 24.51
N GLU A 435 3.48 -28.70 25.57
CA GLU A 435 4.04 -29.45 26.69
C GLU A 435 2.94 -30.31 27.34
N VAL A 436 3.06 -31.63 27.20
CA VAL A 436 2.21 -32.60 27.88
C VAL A 436 3.00 -33.20 29.04
N ASP A 437 2.39 -33.18 30.22
CA ASP A 437 2.93 -33.78 31.44
C ASP A 437 3.14 -35.29 31.23
N ARG A 438 4.39 -35.76 31.38
CA ARG A 438 4.79 -37.10 30.93
C ARG A 438 4.66 -38.14 32.05
N PRO A 439 4.01 -39.29 31.84
CA PRO A 439 4.10 -40.43 32.75
C PRO A 439 5.46 -41.14 32.63
N GLU A 440 5.96 -41.68 33.75
CA GLU A 440 7.31 -42.28 33.90
C GLU A 440 7.60 -43.53 33.04
N PHE A 441 6.59 -44.17 32.45
CA PHE A 441 6.80 -45.31 31.55
C PHE A 441 5.79 -45.30 30.39
N LEU A 442 6.27 -45.10 29.17
CA LEU A 442 5.48 -45.23 27.94
C LEU A 442 5.92 -46.48 27.17
N SER A 443 4.99 -47.37 26.91
CA SER A 443 5.15 -48.36 25.84
C SER A 443 5.12 -47.64 24.49
N PHE A 444 5.81 -48.17 23.48
CA PHE A 444 5.81 -47.58 22.14
C PHE A 444 4.41 -47.55 21.51
N ASP A 445 3.56 -48.53 21.85
CA ASP A 445 2.15 -48.57 21.41
C ASP A 445 1.30 -47.46 22.05
N SER A 446 1.53 -47.11 23.33
CA SER A 446 0.87 -45.96 23.96
C SER A 446 1.32 -44.64 23.35
N PHE A 447 2.62 -44.49 23.04
CA PHE A 447 3.16 -43.29 22.40
C PHE A 447 2.55 -43.04 21.01
N SER A 448 2.47 -44.09 20.18
CA SER A 448 1.85 -44.01 18.84
C SER A 448 0.37 -43.62 18.91
N ARG A 449 -0.39 -44.21 19.84
CA ARG A 449 -1.81 -43.88 20.03
C ARG A 449 -2.00 -42.44 20.48
N ASP A 450 -1.23 -41.98 21.46
CA ASP A 450 -1.38 -40.64 22.03
C ASP A 450 -0.99 -39.56 20.99
N LEU A 451 0.08 -39.79 20.20
CA LEU A 451 0.42 -38.96 19.04
C LEU A 451 -0.70 -38.94 17.99
N GLY A 452 -1.31 -40.08 17.69
CA GLY A 452 -2.46 -40.15 16.78
C GLY A 452 -3.64 -39.31 17.26
N THR A 453 -3.97 -39.38 18.56
CA THR A 453 -5.06 -38.57 19.14
C THR A 453 -4.76 -37.07 19.13
N LEU A 454 -3.50 -36.68 19.35
CA LEU A 454 -3.07 -35.28 19.26
C LEU A 454 -3.17 -34.76 17.83
N ALA A 455 -2.69 -35.53 16.84
CA ALA A 455 -2.79 -35.18 15.43
C ALA A 455 -4.25 -35.01 14.96
N ASP A 456 -5.15 -35.91 15.37
CA ASP A 456 -6.58 -35.81 15.06
C ASP A 456 -7.24 -34.58 15.71
N THR A 457 -6.84 -34.26 16.94
CA THR A 457 -7.33 -33.08 17.66
C THR A 457 -6.86 -31.79 16.98
N GLN A 458 -5.59 -31.73 16.58
CA GLN A 458 -5.02 -30.60 15.84
C GLN A 458 -5.71 -30.41 14.49
N LYS A 459 -5.97 -31.49 13.73
CA LYS A 459 -6.73 -31.44 12.46
C LYS A 459 -8.11 -30.82 12.64
N LYS A 460 -8.84 -31.22 13.68
CA LYS A 460 -10.15 -30.63 14.02
C LYS A 460 -10.04 -29.15 14.37
N GLN A 461 -9.04 -28.76 15.15
CA GLN A 461 -8.82 -27.35 15.53
C GLN A 461 -8.46 -26.48 14.33
N ILE A 462 -7.55 -26.92 13.45
CA ILE A 462 -7.18 -26.21 12.22
C ILE A 462 -8.40 -26.06 11.30
N TYR A 463 -9.22 -27.11 11.15
CA TYR A 463 -10.46 -27.04 10.37
C TYR A 463 -11.43 -25.99 10.92
N GLN A 464 -11.67 -25.99 12.23
CA GLN A 464 -12.52 -24.98 12.88
C GLN A 464 -11.97 -23.57 12.70
N LEU A 465 -10.66 -23.39 12.87
CA LEU A 465 -9.99 -22.11 12.66
C LEU A 465 -10.20 -21.61 11.22
N ARG A 466 -9.97 -22.44 10.20
CA ARG A 466 -10.22 -22.08 8.80
C ARG A 466 -11.66 -21.63 8.57
N LEU A 467 -12.62 -22.34 9.16
CA LEU A 467 -14.05 -22.07 9.00
C LEU A 467 -14.42 -20.69 9.59
N GLN A 468 -13.93 -20.40 10.80
CA GLN A 468 -14.11 -19.09 11.46
C GLN A 468 -13.38 -17.97 10.72
N THR A 469 -12.12 -18.18 10.31
CA THR A 469 -11.34 -17.20 9.52
C THR A 469 -12.05 -16.84 8.22
N ASN A 470 -12.61 -17.82 7.51
CA ASN A 470 -13.35 -17.57 6.27
C ASN A 470 -14.67 -16.80 6.52
N ALA A 471 -15.38 -17.11 7.61
CA ALA A 471 -16.57 -16.34 8.01
C ALA A 471 -16.22 -14.88 8.32
N SER A 472 -15.14 -14.64 9.06
CA SER A 472 -14.64 -13.29 9.36
C SER A 472 -14.19 -12.55 8.09
N LYS A 473 -13.49 -13.21 7.17
CA LYS A 473 -13.15 -12.62 5.85
C LYS A 473 -14.39 -12.24 5.06
N ALA A 474 -15.44 -13.07 5.08
CA ALA A 474 -16.70 -12.77 4.41
C ALA A 474 -17.40 -11.53 5.03
N LEU A 475 -17.34 -11.37 6.36
CA LEU A 475 -17.83 -10.17 7.03
C LEU A 475 -17.05 -8.92 6.64
N LEU A 476 -15.72 -9.00 6.58
CA LEU A 476 -14.87 -7.88 6.14
C LEU A 476 -15.17 -7.48 4.69
N ARG A 477 -15.47 -8.44 3.80
CA ARG A 477 -15.87 -8.16 2.41
C ARG A 477 -17.25 -7.53 2.30
N LYS A 478 -18.19 -7.90 3.18
CA LYS A 478 -19.56 -7.39 3.15
C LYS A 478 -19.61 -5.88 3.43
N TYR A 479 -18.73 -5.36 4.28
CA TYR A 479 -18.71 -3.96 4.69
C TYR A 479 -17.58 -3.19 4.00
N GLU A 480 -17.78 -2.88 2.72
CA GLU A 480 -16.77 -2.26 1.84
C GLU A 480 -16.43 -0.80 2.21
N ALA A 481 -17.33 -0.11 2.91
CA ALA A 481 -17.21 1.32 3.24
C ALA A 481 -15.90 1.70 3.96
N PHE A 482 -15.34 0.79 4.76
CA PHE A 482 -14.09 1.01 5.49
C PHE A 482 -12.86 0.39 4.79
N SER A 483 -13.06 -0.33 3.68
CA SER A 483 -12.03 -1.04 2.93
C SER A 483 -11.16 -1.96 3.80
N LEU A 484 -11.73 -2.51 4.89
CA LEU A 484 -10.98 -3.33 5.86
C LEU A 484 -10.46 -4.63 5.24
N PHE A 485 -11.19 -5.18 4.27
CA PHE A 485 -10.73 -6.37 3.55
C PHE A 485 -9.47 -6.09 2.72
N LYS A 486 -9.36 -4.90 2.10
CA LYS A 486 -8.16 -4.49 1.37
C LYS A 486 -6.97 -4.31 2.31
N LEU A 487 -7.19 -3.68 3.48
CA LEU A 487 -6.16 -3.55 4.51
C LEU A 487 -5.69 -4.92 5.02
N PHE A 488 -6.62 -5.87 5.16
CA PHE A 488 -6.30 -7.26 5.48
C PHE A 488 -5.41 -7.90 4.41
N GLU A 489 -5.72 -7.73 3.13
CA GLU A 489 -4.90 -8.25 2.02
C GLU A 489 -3.50 -7.63 2.01
N GLU A 490 -3.39 -6.31 2.16
CA GLU A 490 -2.09 -5.60 2.24
C GLU A 490 -1.23 -6.10 3.42
N LYS A 491 -1.82 -6.27 4.60
CA LYS A 491 -1.11 -6.82 5.77
C LYS A 491 -0.68 -8.27 5.54
N MET A 492 -1.53 -9.10 4.93
CA MET A 492 -1.17 -10.49 4.62
C MET A 492 -0.08 -10.59 3.55
N GLU A 493 -0.12 -9.77 2.51
CA GLU A 493 0.92 -9.70 1.47
C GLU A 493 2.28 -9.30 2.05
N SER A 494 2.29 -8.40 3.04
CA SER A 494 3.51 -7.98 3.72
C SER A 494 4.19 -9.10 4.53
N MET A 495 3.46 -10.14 4.93
CA MET A 495 3.99 -11.29 5.68
C MET A 495 4.65 -12.36 4.78
N GLY A 496 4.48 -12.27 3.47
CA GLY A 496 5.04 -13.23 2.51
C GLY A 496 4.36 -14.60 2.51
N THR A 497 4.92 -15.55 1.74
CA THR A 497 4.33 -16.89 1.56
C THR A 497 4.66 -17.78 2.76
N THR A 498 3.65 -18.10 3.59
CA THR A 498 3.78 -19.08 4.68
C THR A 498 3.04 -20.38 4.38
N SER A 499 3.20 -21.41 5.22
CA SER A 499 2.42 -22.66 5.09
C SER A 499 0.92 -22.38 5.23
N GLU A 500 0.07 -23.25 4.69
CA GLU A 500 -1.39 -23.03 4.70
C GLU A 500 -1.96 -22.86 6.13
N THR A 501 -1.40 -23.62 7.07
CA THR A 501 -1.77 -23.53 8.50
C THR A 501 -1.32 -22.21 9.10
N MET A 502 -0.08 -21.80 8.85
CA MET A 502 0.46 -20.53 9.35
C MET A 502 -0.27 -19.32 8.74
N ASN A 503 -0.62 -19.38 7.45
CA ASN A 503 -1.46 -18.38 6.78
C ASN A 503 -2.84 -18.24 7.44
N THR A 504 -3.42 -19.35 7.91
CA THR A 504 -4.72 -19.33 8.61
C THR A 504 -4.59 -18.66 9.99
N ILE A 505 -3.54 -19.00 10.75
CA ILE A 505 -3.24 -18.39 12.05
C ILE A 505 -2.95 -16.88 11.89
N ASN A 506 -2.07 -16.52 10.96
CA ASN A 506 -1.76 -15.14 10.64
C ASN A 506 -2.99 -14.37 10.17
N SER A 507 -3.88 -15.00 9.39
CA SER A 507 -5.13 -14.38 8.98
C SER A 507 -5.97 -14.00 10.20
N MET A 508 -6.10 -14.89 11.19
CA MET A 508 -6.91 -14.61 12.38
C MET A 508 -6.27 -13.50 13.24
N SER A 509 -4.97 -13.56 13.48
CA SER A 509 -4.24 -12.52 14.21
C SER A 509 -4.30 -11.16 13.50
N THR A 510 -4.23 -11.15 12.17
CA THR A 510 -4.38 -9.93 11.37
C THR A 510 -5.78 -9.36 11.49
N ILE A 511 -6.82 -10.20 11.46
CA ILE A 511 -8.22 -9.77 11.64
C ILE A 511 -8.41 -9.20 13.05
N GLU A 512 -7.89 -9.85 14.08
CA GLU A 512 -7.91 -9.36 15.46
C GLU A 512 -7.23 -7.98 15.57
N SER A 513 -6.03 -7.83 15.01
CA SER A 513 -5.34 -6.52 14.93
C SER A 513 -6.18 -5.46 14.22
N ILE A 514 -6.87 -5.81 13.13
CA ILE A 514 -7.75 -4.89 12.43
C ILE A 514 -8.95 -4.50 13.29
N MET A 515 -9.54 -5.44 14.03
CA MET A 515 -10.68 -5.17 14.90
C MET A 515 -10.31 -4.33 16.12
N ASP A 516 -9.16 -4.58 16.73
CA ASP A 516 -8.76 -3.93 17.99
C ASP A 516 -8.11 -2.56 17.77
N TYR A 517 -7.44 -2.35 16.63
CA TYR A 517 -6.66 -1.13 16.39
C TYR A 517 -7.14 -0.33 15.19
N ASP A 518 -7.35 -0.97 14.03
CA ASP A 518 -7.63 -0.22 12.79
C ASP A 518 -9.09 0.23 12.71
N LEU A 519 -10.03 -0.61 13.11
CA LEU A 519 -11.46 -0.31 13.10
C LEU A 519 -11.80 0.86 14.04
N PRO A 520 -11.34 0.89 15.31
CA PRO A 520 -11.52 2.06 16.17
C PRO A 520 -10.91 3.34 15.59
N LYS A 521 -9.71 3.27 15.01
CA LYS A 521 -9.08 4.44 14.35
C LYS A 521 -9.90 4.95 13.17
N LYS A 522 -10.44 4.05 12.33
CA LYS A 522 -11.31 4.41 11.20
C LYS A 522 -12.63 5.01 11.68
N HIS A 523 -13.21 4.43 12.74
CA HIS A 523 -14.39 4.95 13.41
C HIS A 523 -14.16 6.39 13.92
N ASP A 524 -13.07 6.62 14.63
CA ASP A 524 -12.71 7.94 15.16
C ASP A 524 -12.42 8.94 14.05
N ALA A 525 -11.76 8.50 12.98
CA ALA A 525 -11.50 9.34 11.81
C ALA A 525 -12.80 9.79 11.14
N VAL A 526 -13.76 8.88 10.89
CA VAL A 526 -15.06 9.22 10.29
C VAL A 526 -15.85 10.14 11.21
N THR A 527 -15.88 9.85 12.50
CA THR A 527 -16.55 10.68 13.52
C THR A 527 -15.96 12.09 13.55
N ASN A 528 -14.62 12.21 13.53
CA ASN A 528 -13.95 13.51 13.50
C ASN A 528 -14.16 14.26 12.19
N ILE A 529 -14.18 13.57 11.04
CA ILE A 529 -14.53 14.20 9.74
C ILE A 529 -15.95 14.76 9.79
N PHE A 530 -16.90 13.97 10.28
CA PHE A 530 -18.29 14.40 10.44
C PHE A 530 -18.37 15.61 11.36
N ARG A 531 -17.75 15.57 12.56
CA ARG A 531 -17.68 16.70 13.49
C ARG A 531 -17.12 17.96 12.84
N ASN A 532 -16.00 17.85 12.15
CA ASN A 532 -15.37 18.98 11.46
C ASN A 532 -16.28 19.56 10.36
N LYS A 533 -16.98 18.70 9.61
CA LYS A 533 -17.91 19.14 8.57
C LYS A 533 -19.18 19.76 9.15
N SER A 534 -19.75 19.21 10.20
CA SER A 534 -20.88 19.80 10.92
C SER A 534 -20.51 21.15 11.55
N ALA A 535 -19.29 21.30 12.09
CA ALA A 535 -18.79 22.58 12.59
C ALA A 535 -18.61 23.62 11.47
N GLN A 536 -18.08 23.21 10.30
CA GLN A 536 -17.99 24.08 9.12
C GLN A 536 -19.38 24.53 8.65
N LEU A 537 -20.33 23.60 8.56
CA LEU A 537 -21.72 23.89 8.19
C LEU A 537 -22.38 24.84 9.21
N ARG A 538 -22.15 24.61 10.51
CA ARG A 538 -22.63 25.49 11.59
C ARG A 538 -22.11 26.91 11.43
N ASN A 539 -20.80 27.08 11.21
CA ASN A 539 -20.20 28.40 11.01
C ASN A 539 -20.81 29.09 9.78
N TYR A 540 -20.96 28.37 8.66
CA TYR A 540 -21.60 28.89 7.46
C TYR A 540 -23.04 29.36 7.71
N ILE A 541 -23.83 28.55 8.43
CA ILE A 541 -25.21 28.90 8.79
C ILE A 541 -25.24 30.11 9.74
N GLN A 542 -24.34 30.19 10.71
CA GLN A 542 -24.22 31.36 11.59
C GLN A 542 -23.92 32.64 10.81
N GLU A 543 -23.07 32.58 9.77
CA GLU A 543 -22.82 33.72 8.88
C GLU A 543 -24.09 34.12 8.09
N ILE A 544 -24.88 33.16 7.61
CA ILE A 544 -26.19 33.44 6.97
C ILE A 544 -27.15 34.13 7.95
N LEU A 545 -27.25 33.62 9.18
CA LEU A 545 -28.11 34.20 10.22
C LEU A 545 -27.64 35.62 10.61
N ASN A 546 -26.33 35.83 10.69
CA ASN A 546 -25.74 37.16 10.92
C ASN A 546 -25.99 38.11 9.76
N LEU A 547 -25.89 37.63 8.52
CA LEU A 547 -26.28 38.40 7.32
C LEU A 547 -27.75 38.81 7.42
N ASN A 548 -28.66 37.89 7.76
CA ASN A 548 -30.08 38.21 7.94
C ASN A 548 -30.32 39.28 9.01
N LYS A 549 -29.61 39.21 10.14
CA LYS A 549 -29.67 40.24 11.19
C LYS A 549 -29.18 41.61 10.68
N ARG A 550 -28.07 41.64 9.92
CA ARG A 550 -27.55 42.86 9.31
C ARG A 550 -28.50 43.43 8.26
N LEU A 551 -29.08 42.60 7.40
CA LEU A 551 -30.06 43.02 6.40
C LEU A 551 -31.30 43.64 7.06
N LYS A 552 -31.82 43.04 8.16
CA LYS A 552 -32.92 43.63 8.95
C LYS A 552 -32.56 45.00 9.54
N SER A 553 -31.34 45.15 10.05
CA SER A 553 -30.84 46.44 10.57
C SER A 553 -30.81 47.51 9.47
N VAL A 554 -30.20 47.19 8.33
CA VAL A 554 -30.13 48.10 7.16
C VAL A 554 -31.53 48.42 6.62
N SER A 555 -32.44 47.45 6.60
CA SER A 555 -33.85 47.63 6.19
C SER A 555 -34.57 48.63 7.10
N THR A 556 -34.39 48.49 8.41
CA THR A 556 -34.96 49.40 9.41
C THR A 556 -34.41 50.81 9.23
N GLU A 557 -33.11 50.94 9.01
CA GLU A 557 -32.45 52.22 8.84
C GLU A 557 -32.87 52.93 7.54
N LEU A 558 -32.92 52.20 6.41
CA LEU A 558 -33.37 52.73 5.12
C LEU A 558 -34.84 53.17 5.19
N SER A 559 -35.71 52.34 5.78
CA SER A 559 -37.13 52.67 5.98
C SER A 559 -37.29 53.91 6.88
N GLY A 560 -36.54 53.97 7.98
CA GLY A 560 -36.56 55.11 8.90
C GLY A 560 -35.98 56.39 8.28
N TYR A 561 -34.98 56.28 7.40
CA TYR A 561 -34.48 57.42 6.63
C TYR A 561 -35.52 57.90 5.62
N LEU A 562 -36.09 57.00 4.81
CA LEU A 562 -37.11 57.33 3.81
C LEU A 562 -38.31 58.05 4.40
N ASN A 563 -38.83 57.56 5.53
CA ASN A 563 -39.98 58.21 6.19
C ASN A 563 -39.65 59.57 6.81
N ARG A 564 -38.39 59.82 7.19
CA ARG A 564 -37.96 61.12 7.74
C ARG A 564 -37.62 62.15 6.67
N SER A 565 -37.05 61.71 5.55
CA SER A 565 -36.59 62.59 4.46
C SER A 565 -37.66 62.86 3.40
N ASN A 566 -38.72 62.05 3.33
CA ASN A 566 -39.79 62.23 2.35
C ASN A 566 -40.58 63.52 2.59
N LYS A 567 -40.65 64.36 1.56
CA LYS A 567 -41.47 65.59 1.55
C LYS A 567 -42.79 65.46 0.77
N PHE A 568 -42.99 64.35 0.04
CA PHE A 568 -44.17 64.11 -0.78
C PHE A 568 -45.33 63.60 0.06
N LYS A 569 -46.40 64.38 0.19
CA LYS A 569 -47.59 64.03 0.99
C LYS A 569 -48.40 62.84 0.44
N ALA A 570 -48.29 62.57 -0.87
CA ALA A 570 -48.99 61.46 -1.52
C ALA A 570 -48.42 60.08 -1.15
N PHE A 571 -47.18 60.04 -0.66
CA PHE A 571 -46.49 58.81 -0.27
C PHE A 571 -46.28 58.78 1.24
N THR A 572 -46.82 57.77 1.90
CA THR A 572 -46.61 57.52 3.33
C THR A 572 -46.15 56.09 3.55
N ASP A 573 -45.66 55.80 4.76
CA ASP A 573 -45.35 54.44 5.22
C ASP A 573 -44.39 53.68 4.28
N PHE A 574 -43.25 54.29 3.99
CA PHE A 574 -42.19 53.63 3.25
C PHE A 574 -41.61 52.47 4.07
N SER A 575 -41.62 51.27 3.50
CA SER A 575 -40.95 50.11 4.06
C SER A 575 -40.03 49.50 3.00
N MET A 576 -38.73 49.56 3.26
CA MET A 576 -37.68 49.03 2.40
C MET A 576 -37.02 47.85 3.10
N ASN A 577 -37.27 46.66 2.59
CA ASN A 577 -36.82 45.39 3.13
C ASN A 577 -35.78 44.75 2.20
N LEU A 578 -34.57 44.59 2.70
CA LEU A 578 -33.58 43.69 2.13
C LEU A 578 -33.83 42.30 2.71
N GLU A 579 -34.35 41.40 1.88
CA GLU A 579 -34.64 40.02 2.24
C GLU A 579 -33.53 39.11 1.71
N SER A 580 -33.09 38.14 2.50
CA SER A 580 -32.26 37.06 1.98
C SER A 580 -33.10 36.13 1.11
N VAL A 581 -32.49 35.51 0.09
CA VAL A 581 -33.11 34.42 -0.67
C VAL A 581 -33.39 33.20 0.21
N LEU A 582 -32.68 33.07 1.33
CA LEU A 582 -32.85 32.03 2.34
C LEU A 582 -33.88 32.39 3.44
N ASN A 583 -34.75 33.38 3.20
CA ASN A 583 -35.66 33.93 4.21
C ASN A 583 -37.03 33.21 4.29
N ASP A 584 -37.16 31.99 3.75
CA ASP A 584 -38.35 31.18 4.04
C ASP A 584 -38.32 30.77 5.52
N LYS A 585 -39.44 30.98 6.21
CA LYS A 585 -39.54 30.76 7.66
C LYS A 585 -39.20 29.32 8.02
N ASN A 586 -39.64 28.35 7.21
CA ASN A 586 -39.36 26.94 7.41
C ASN A 586 -37.85 26.63 7.28
N THR A 587 -37.19 27.24 6.30
CA THR A 587 -35.72 27.11 6.13
C THR A 587 -34.98 27.71 7.31
N LEU A 588 -35.31 28.93 7.74
CA LEU A 588 -34.66 29.59 8.87
C LEU A 588 -34.82 28.81 10.18
N ASP A 589 -36.03 28.32 10.47
CA ASP A 589 -36.29 27.51 11.65
C ASP A 589 -35.42 26.23 11.61
N GLN A 590 -35.26 25.59 10.44
CA GLN A 590 -34.37 24.42 10.28
C GLN A 590 -32.89 24.75 10.48
N LEU A 591 -32.44 25.91 9.97
CA LEU A 591 -31.08 26.40 10.17
C LEU A 591 -30.77 26.65 11.64
N ASP A 592 -31.69 27.30 12.37
CA ASP A 592 -31.57 27.55 13.80
C ASP A 592 -31.59 26.24 14.61
N GLN A 593 -32.48 25.30 14.26
CA GLN A 593 -32.51 23.97 14.89
C GLN A 593 -31.20 23.21 14.71
N PHE A 594 -30.58 23.29 13.53
CA PHE A 594 -29.28 22.67 13.29
C PHE A 594 -28.16 23.28 14.14
N VAL A 595 -28.13 24.61 14.28
CA VAL A 595 -27.15 25.29 15.14
C VAL A 595 -27.32 24.86 16.60
N LEU A 596 -28.55 24.79 17.09
CA LEU A 596 -28.87 24.32 18.45
C LEU A 596 -28.45 22.86 18.66
N GLN A 597 -28.79 21.97 17.72
CA GLN A 597 -28.39 20.55 17.79
C GLN A 597 -26.87 20.37 17.74
N CYS A 598 -26.15 21.20 16.99
CA CYS A 598 -24.68 21.20 16.99
C CYS A 598 -24.10 21.61 18.36
N GLU A 599 -24.69 22.62 19.00
CA GLU A 599 -24.26 23.11 20.32
C GLU A 599 -24.60 22.10 21.42
N ASP A 600 -25.77 21.47 21.36
CA ASP A 600 -26.18 20.38 22.24
C ASP A 600 -25.26 19.15 22.08
N TYR A 601 -24.93 18.78 20.84
CA TYR A 601 -24.00 17.68 20.56
C TYR A 601 -22.58 17.98 21.07
N GLN A 602 -22.05 19.19 20.80
CA GLN A 602 -20.74 19.61 21.29
C GLN A 602 -20.67 19.72 22.82
N SER A 603 -21.77 20.11 23.47
CA SER A 603 -21.83 20.21 24.94
C SER A 603 -21.94 18.84 25.62
N PHE A 604 -22.65 17.87 25.02
CA PHE A 604 -22.75 16.49 25.51
C PHE A 604 -21.41 15.73 25.42
N GLU A 605 -20.60 15.99 24.41
CA GLU A 605 -19.34 15.25 24.17
C GLU A 605 -18.17 15.65 25.07
N ASN A 606 -18.28 16.77 25.80
CA ASN A 606 -17.28 17.12 26.81
C ASN A 606 -17.22 16.11 27.98
N MET A 607 -18.14 15.13 28.05
CA MET A 607 -18.13 14.10 29.09
C MET A 607 -17.58 12.73 28.69
N GLN A 608 -17.58 12.30 27.42
CA GLN A 608 -16.93 11.04 27.00
C GLN A 608 -16.53 11.08 25.53
N SER A 609 -15.23 10.93 25.25
CA SER A 609 -14.66 10.93 23.90
C SER A 609 -15.10 9.68 23.11
N SER A 610 -15.49 9.88 21.85
CA SER A 610 -15.65 8.87 20.77
C SER A 610 -17.03 8.21 20.62
N SER A 611 -18.13 8.93 20.84
CA SER A 611 -19.47 8.46 20.49
C SER A 611 -19.87 8.82 19.05
N ILE A 612 -20.60 7.90 18.41
CA ILE A 612 -21.24 8.12 17.10
C ILE A 612 -22.33 9.19 17.27
N PRO A 613 -22.48 10.14 16.32
CA PRO A 613 -23.58 11.09 16.37
C PRO A 613 -24.93 10.38 16.40
N ILE A 614 -25.85 10.88 17.23
CA ILE A 614 -27.20 10.31 17.29
C ILE A 614 -27.90 10.47 15.93
N GLU A 615 -28.73 9.49 15.58
CA GLU A 615 -29.46 9.43 14.31
C GLU A 615 -30.28 10.71 14.04
N ASP A 616 -30.86 11.29 15.08
CA ASP A 616 -31.64 12.53 14.98
C ASP A 616 -30.77 13.72 14.53
N PHE A 617 -29.51 13.78 14.96
CA PHE A 617 -28.59 14.82 14.52
C PHE A 617 -28.17 14.63 13.07
N ILE A 618 -27.89 13.37 12.66
CA ILE A 618 -27.59 13.05 11.25
C ILE A 618 -28.76 13.47 10.36
N ARG A 619 -29.99 13.14 10.76
CA ARG A 619 -31.20 13.53 10.05
C ARG A 619 -31.38 15.04 10.00
N CYS A 620 -31.06 15.74 11.10
CA CYS A 620 -31.05 17.20 11.14
C CYS A 620 -30.06 17.80 10.12
N CYS A 621 -28.84 17.23 10.01
CA CYS A 621 -27.86 17.61 8.98
C CYS A 621 -28.45 17.42 7.57
N GLU A 622 -29.05 16.26 7.28
CA GLU A 622 -29.60 15.94 5.97
C GLU A 622 -30.75 16.88 5.57
N TYR A 623 -31.66 17.17 6.50
CA TYR A 623 -32.74 18.12 6.24
C TYR A 623 -32.21 19.53 6.00
N THR A 624 -31.21 19.95 6.76
CA THR A 624 -30.56 21.25 6.61
C THR A 624 -29.88 21.39 5.26
N LEU A 625 -29.14 20.36 4.81
CA LEU A 625 -28.52 20.35 3.49
C LEU A 625 -29.57 20.43 2.38
N LYS A 626 -30.64 19.63 2.47
CA LYS A 626 -31.77 19.71 1.52
C LYS A 626 -32.43 21.07 1.51
N ALA A 627 -32.58 21.72 2.66
CA ALA A 627 -33.16 23.05 2.77
C ALA A 627 -32.30 24.09 2.02
N ILE A 628 -30.98 24.04 2.19
CA ILE A 628 -30.02 24.90 1.50
C ILE A 628 -29.98 24.59 -0.01
N GLU A 629 -30.02 23.32 -0.42
CA GLU A 629 -30.04 22.93 -1.84
C GLU A 629 -31.35 23.32 -2.55
N SER A 630 -32.47 23.29 -1.83
CA SER A 630 -33.79 23.64 -2.38
C SER A 630 -33.95 25.14 -2.70
N THR A 631 -33.08 25.98 -2.13
CA THR A 631 -33.09 27.42 -2.38
C THR A 631 -32.43 27.76 -3.71
N LYS A 632 -33.15 28.51 -4.57
CA LYS A 632 -32.74 28.89 -5.95
C LYS A 632 -31.58 29.91 -6.04
N GLY A 633 -30.84 30.15 -4.96
CA GLY A 633 -29.73 31.11 -4.91
C GLY A 633 -28.39 30.43 -5.18
N HIS A 634 -27.54 31.03 -6.02
CA HIS A 634 -26.16 30.54 -6.18
C HIS A 634 -25.36 31.02 -4.96
N THR A 635 -24.94 30.11 -4.09
CA THR A 635 -24.25 30.44 -2.83
C THR A 635 -22.89 31.13 -3.01
N ASP A 636 -22.39 31.21 -4.24
CA ASP A 636 -21.08 31.75 -4.59
C ASP A 636 -21.07 33.27 -4.80
N ASP A 637 -22.24 33.92 -4.90
CA ASP A 637 -22.34 35.38 -5.05
C ASP A 637 -23.38 35.97 -4.10
N ILE A 638 -22.91 36.82 -3.17
CA ILE A 638 -23.75 37.54 -2.21
C ILE A 638 -24.85 38.38 -2.88
N ARG A 639 -24.61 38.87 -4.10
CA ARG A 639 -25.60 39.63 -4.88
C ARG A 639 -26.80 38.78 -5.27
N SER A 640 -26.60 37.47 -5.43
CA SER A 640 -27.68 36.53 -5.74
C SER A 640 -28.42 36.05 -4.49
N MET A 641 -27.88 36.33 -3.30
CA MET A 641 -28.47 35.95 -2.00
C MET A 641 -29.34 37.04 -1.37
N VAL A 642 -29.34 38.26 -1.91
CA VAL A 642 -30.11 39.40 -1.36
C VAL A 642 -31.12 39.90 -2.39
N ARG A 643 -32.35 40.12 -1.95
CA ARG A 643 -33.43 40.73 -2.73
C ARG A 643 -33.93 41.99 -2.05
N LEU A 644 -34.17 43.02 -2.85
CA LEU A 644 -34.79 44.25 -2.38
C LEU A 644 -36.30 44.20 -2.61
N LYS A 645 -37.08 44.39 -1.55
CA LYS A 645 -38.53 44.58 -1.60
C LYS A 645 -38.86 45.95 -1.00
N MET A 646 -39.54 46.81 -1.75
CA MET A 646 -40.06 48.07 -1.24
C MET A 646 -41.59 48.01 -1.20
N SER A 647 -42.19 48.65 -0.21
CA SER A 647 -43.63 48.89 -0.13
C SER A 647 -43.88 50.33 0.28
N VAL A 648 -44.87 50.96 -0.35
CA VAL A 648 -45.24 52.36 -0.10
C VAL A 648 -46.76 52.52 -0.18
N MET A 649 -47.32 53.36 0.69
CA MET A 649 -48.72 53.77 0.58
C MET A 649 -48.81 54.98 -0.34
N ASN A 650 -49.43 54.81 -1.50
CA ASN A 650 -49.68 55.87 -2.47
C ASN A 650 -51.17 56.25 -2.44
N ASN A 651 -51.51 57.42 -1.90
CA ASN A 651 -52.89 57.91 -1.80
C ASN A 651 -53.87 56.88 -1.20
N GLY A 652 -53.44 56.12 -0.19
CA GLY A 652 -54.25 55.08 0.47
C GLY A 652 -54.19 53.68 -0.16
N ARG A 653 -53.48 53.50 -1.29
CA ARG A 653 -53.26 52.19 -1.92
C ARG A 653 -51.83 51.69 -1.66
N LEU A 654 -51.70 50.46 -1.16
CA LEU A 654 -50.40 49.80 -0.99
C LEU A 654 -49.83 49.41 -2.36
N ALA A 655 -48.63 49.88 -2.67
CA ALA A 655 -47.85 49.45 -3.81
C ALA A 655 -46.65 48.63 -3.31
N GLU A 656 -46.54 47.37 -3.73
CA GLU A 656 -45.36 46.53 -3.51
C GLU A 656 -44.48 46.57 -4.76
N LEU A 657 -43.20 46.91 -4.57
CA LEU A 657 -42.20 47.12 -5.61
C LEU A 657 -41.10 46.08 -5.46
N ARG A 658 -41.07 45.08 -6.34
CA ARG A 658 -40.07 44.00 -6.35
C ARG A 658 -39.30 43.90 -7.66
N THR A 659 -39.92 44.32 -8.75
CA THR A 659 -39.42 44.22 -10.12
C THR A 659 -39.65 45.53 -10.87
N ASP A 660 -38.94 45.75 -11.97
CA ASP A 660 -39.10 46.94 -12.82
C ASP A 660 -40.55 47.12 -13.31
N ASN A 661 -41.29 46.02 -13.51
CA ASN A 661 -42.71 46.01 -13.85
C ASN A 661 -43.61 46.48 -12.69
N ASP A 662 -43.20 46.26 -11.44
CA ASP A 662 -43.93 46.76 -10.28
C ASP A 662 -43.78 48.29 -10.17
N PHE A 663 -42.60 48.81 -10.50
CA PHE A 663 -42.38 50.26 -10.56
C PHE A 663 -43.28 50.93 -11.60
N THR A 664 -43.41 50.36 -12.79
CA THR A 664 -44.27 50.93 -13.85
C THR A 664 -45.76 50.81 -13.55
N SER A 665 -46.20 49.87 -12.71
CA SER A 665 -47.60 49.65 -12.37
C SER A 665 -48.06 50.32 -11.05
N ALA A 666 -47.13 50.87 -10.27
CA ALA A 666 -47.40 51.53 -8.99
C ALA A 666 -48.00 52.96 -9.09
N GLY A 667 -48.04 53.57 -10.28
CA GLY A 667 -48.55 54.93 -10.49
C GLY A 667 -48.46 55.41 -11.94
N SER A 668 -48.61 56.73 -12.16
CA SER A 668 -48.32 57.34 -13.45
C SER A 668 -46.81 57.32 -13.73
N THR A 669 -46.41 57.54 -14.99
CA THR A 669 -45.00 57.60 -15.41
C THR A 669 -44.15 58.54 -14.54
N GLY A 670 -44.70 59.69 -14.13
CA GLY A 670 -44.05 60.61 -13.19
C GLY A 670 -43.96 60.08 -11.76
N THR A 671 -45.02 59.49 -11.22
CA THR A 671 -45.07 58.90 -9.86
C THR A 671 -44.06 57.77 -9.69
N SER A 672 -43.95 56.87 -10.66
CA SER A 672 -42.99 55.76 -10.64
C SER A 672 -41.55 56.26 -10.63
N ARG A 673 -41.24 57.31 -11.43
CA ARG A 673 -39.91 57.91 -11.51
C ARG A 673 -39.54 58.66 -10.22
N ILE A 674 -40.50 59.31 -9.55
CA ILE A 674 -40.30 59.88 -8.21
C ILE A 674 -39.96 58.80 -7.18
N LEU A 675 -40.66 57.66 -7.19
CA LEU A 675 -40.38 56.55 -6.27
C LEU A 675 -38.98 55.97 -6.46
N VAL A 676 -38.52 55.83 -7.72
CA VAL A 676 -37.15 55.41 -8.03
C VAL A 676 -36.12 56.44 -7.53
N LEU A 677 -36.37 57.74 -7.71
CA LEU A 677 -35.49 58.81 -7.23
C LEU A 677 -35.39 58.87 -5.70
N ILE A 678 -36.52 58.70 -5.01
CA ILE A 678 -36.57 58.61 -3.55
C ILE A 678 -35.76 57.39 -3.06
N MET A 679 -35.90 56.24 -3.71
CA MET A 679 -35.10 55.05 -3.39
C MET A 679 -33.61 55.29 -3.63
N PHE A 680 -33.25 55.86 -4.79
CA PHE A 680 -31.86 56.13 -5.14
C PHE A 680 -31.21 57.12 -4.17
N LEU A 681 -31.94 58.18 -3.80
CA LEU A 681 -31.54 59.13 -2.76
C LEU A 681 -31.22 58.43 -1.43
N ALA A 682 -32.12 57.56 -0.96
CA ALA A 682 -31.92 56.83 0.29
C ALA A 682 -30.70 55.91 0.25
N LEU A 683 -30.50 55.21 -0.87
CA LEU A 683 -29.32 54.36 -1.06
C LEU A 683 -28.03 55.17 -1.17
N SER A 684 -28.00 56.25 -1.96
CA SER A 684 -26.83 57.12 -2.12
C SER A 684 -26.43 57.77 -0.80
N ARG A 685 -27.39 58.20 0.02
CA ARG A 685 -27.11 58.76 1.35
C ARG A 685 -26.72 57.72 2.37
N LYS A 686 -27.25 56.49 2.27
CA LYS A 686 -26.76 55.40 3.11
C LYS A 686 -25.32 55.00 2.77
N LEU A 687 -24.94 54.99 1.49
CA LEU A 687 -23.59 54.62 1.04
C LEU A 687 -22.55 55.71 1.32
N CYS A 688 -22.97 56.97 1.39
CA CYS A 688 -22.13 58.10 1.78
C CYS A 688 -22.72 58.75 3.04
N PRO A 689 -22.37 58.22 4.24
CA PRO A 689 -22.94 58.64 5.53
C PRO A 689 -22.42 60.00 6.01
N ASP A 690 -21.39 60.55 5.35
CA ASP A 690 -20.93 61.89 5.64
C ASP A 690 -21.95 62.93 5.11
N ASN A 691 -22.69 63.50 6.06
CA ASN A 691 -23.67 64.55 5.79
C ASN A 691 -23.03 65.89 5.38
N SER A 692 -21.71 66.03 5.30
CA SER A 692 -21.04 67.21 4.76
C SER A 692 -20.70 67.11 3.27
N THR A 693 -20.69 65.88 2.72
CA THR A 693 -20.38 65.63 1.31
C THR A 693 -21.60 65.88 0.42
N TYR A 694 -21.41 66.73 -0.60
CA TYR A 694 -22.38 66.95 -1.67
C TYR A 694 -22.31 65.83 -2.72
N ILE A 695 -23.45 65.21 -3.04
CA ILE A 695 -23.55 64.22 -4.11
C ILE A 695 -24.12 64.88 -5.36
N HIS A 696 -23.44 64.74 -6.50
CA HIS A 696 -23.98 65.16 -7.78
C HIS A 696 -24.72 64.01 -8.45
N ILE A 697 -26.00 64.18 -8.74
CA ILE A 697 -26.82 63.18 -9.45
C ILE A 697 -27.28 63.76 -10.79
N PRO A 698 -26.85 63.18 -11.92
CA PRO A 698 -27.40 63.56 -13.22
C PRO A 698 -28.82 63.02 -13.36
N LEU A 699 -29.76 63.87 -13.79
CA LEU A 699 -31.15 63.51 -14.00
C LEU A 699 -31.64 64.02 -15.35
N ASP A 700 -31.79 63.12 -16.31
CA ASP A 700 -32.35 63.48 -17.60
C ASP A 700 -33.88 63.62 -17.52
N GLU A 701 -34.46 64.38 -18.44
CA GLU A 701 -35.90 64.61 -18.64
C GLU A 701 -36.70 65.03 -17.38
N ILE A 702 -36.19 65.99 -16.61
CA ILE A 702 -36.90 66.55 -15.45
C ILE A 702 -38.27 67.18 -15.83
N GLY A 703 -38.47 67.51 -17.11
CA GLY A 703 -39.75 68.04 -17.63
C GLY A 703 -40.93 67.06 -17.57
N ASN A 704 -40.68 65.77 -17.31
CA ASN A 704 -41.72 64.73 -17.20
C ASN A 704 -42.45 64.72 -15.84
N PHE A 705 -42.06 65.60 -14.90
CA PHE A 705 -42.73 65.78 -13.60
C PHE A 705 -43.63 67.02 -13.62
N ASP A 706 -44.75 66.99 -12.91
CA ASP A 706 -45.54 68.20 -12.68
C ASP A 706 -44.78 69.21 -11.81
N ALA A 707 -45.01 70.50 -12.04
CA ALA A 707 -44.25 71.59 -11.41
C ALA A 707 -44.27 71.55 -9.87
N ILE A 708 -45.34 71.05 -9.26
CA ILE A 708 -45.46 70.90 -7.80
C ILE A 708 -44.48 69.82 -7.33
N ASN A 709 -44.52 68.63 -7.93
CA ASN A 709 -43.61 67.53 -7.58
C ASN A 709 -42.15 67.85 -7.90
N THR A 710 -41.86 68.60 -8.96
CA THR A 710 -40.50 69.07 -9.27
C THR A 710 -39.94 69.96 -8.16
N ASN A 711 -40.75 70.89 -7.63
CA ASN A 711 -40.33 71.77 -6.53
C ASN A 711 -40.06 70.99 -5.24
N LEU A 712 -40.94 70.05 -4.88
CA LEU A 712 -40.72 69.17 -3.74
C LEU A 712 -39.45 68.33 -3.89
N LEU A 713 -39.15 67.87 -5.10
CA LEU A 713 -37.94 67.13 -5.40
C LEU A 713 -36.68 67.98 -5.16
N PHE A 714 -36.63 69.22 -5.66
CA PHE A 714 -35.49 70.12 -5.41
C PHE A 714 -35.29 70.39 -3.93
N ASP A 715 -36.36 70.72 -3.20
CA ASP A 715 -36.28 70.99 -1.77
C ASP A 715 -35.84 69.74 -0.98
N MET A 716 -36.21 68.54 -1.43
CA MET A 716 -35.76 67.27 -0.83
C MET A 716 -34.29 66.99 -1.15
N MET A 717 -33.83 67.26 -2.37
CA MET A 717 -32.45 67.02 -2.79
C MET A 717 -31.49 68.00 -2.10
N ASP A 718 -31.83 69.28 -2.05
CA ASP A 718 -31.04 70.32 -1.36
C ASP A 718 -30.89 70.02 0.14
N HIS A 719 -31.97 69.62 0.81
CA HIS A 719 -31.94 69.21 2.22
C HIS A 719 -30.99 68.03 2.49
N ASN A 720 -30.83 67.13 1.51
CA ASN A 720 -29.95 65.97 1.60
C ASN A 720 -28.55 66.22 0.98
N LYS A 721 -28.23 67.48 0.66
CA LYS A 721 -26.99 67.91 0.00
C LYS A 721 -26.73 67.15 -1.30
N ILE A 722 -27.77 67.00 -2.10
CA ILE A 722 -27.70 66.40 -3.43
C ILE A 722 -27.89 67.50 -4.47
N TYR A 723 -26.87 67.71 -5.28
CA TYR A 723 -26.94 68.57 -6.44
C TYR A 723 -27.42 67.80 -7.65
N LEU A 724 -28.60 68.19 -8.14
CA LEU A 724 -29.14 67.65 -9.37
C LEU A 724 -28.51 68.35 -10.57
N VAL A 725 -28.00 67.57 -11.52
CA VAL A 725 -27.57 68.04 -12.83
C VAL A 725 -28.62 67.59 -13.83
N CYS A 726 -29.55 68.48 -14.17
CA CYS A 726 -30.72 68.11 -14.95
C CYS A 726 -30.59 68.47 -16.43
N ALA A 727 -31.19 67.66 -17.29
CA ALA A 727 -31.43 67.98 -18.70
C ALA A 727 -32.94 67.93 -19.00
N GLN A 728 -33.41 68.83 -19.88
CA GLN A 728 -34.77 68.82 -20.40
C GLN A 728 -34.80 69.48 -21.78
N PRO A 729 -35.67 69.01 -22.70
CA PRO A 729 -35.78 69.57 -24.05
C PRO A 729 -36.55 70.91 -24.09
N GLU A 730 -37.45 71.16 -23.13
CA GLU A 730 -38.33 72.34 -23.11
C GLU A 730 -38.11 73.21 -21.86
N ASN A 731 -38.38 74.52 -21.98
CA ASN A 731 -38.30 75.46 -20.87
C ASN A 731 -39.47 75.24 -19.89
N SER A 732 -39.19 74.66 -18.72
CA SER A 732 -40.19 74.43 -17.68
C SER A 732 -40.31 75.60 -16.69
N THR A 733 -41.48 75.72 -16.05
CA THR A 733 -41.76 76.75 -15.01
C THR A 733 -40.86 76.64 -13.77
N SER A 734 -40.19 75.50 -13.59
CA SER A 734 -39.31 75.21 -12.45
C SER A 734 -37.86 75.68 -12.67
N ASN A 735 -37.54 76.28 -13.82
CA ASN A 735 -36.19 76.77 -14.16
C ASN A 735 -35.62 77.77 -13.14
N HIS A 736 -36.48 78.52 -12.45
CA HIS A 736 -36.08 79.50 -11.44
C HIS A 736 -35.38 78.88 -10.20
N LYS A 737 -35.49 77.57 -9.97
CA LYS A 737 -34.81 76.86 -8.87
C LYS A 737 -33.37 76.49 -9.19
N PHE A 738 -32.94 76.55 -10.45
CA PHE A 738 -31.58 76.23 -10.84
C PHE A 738 -30.67 77.45 -10.71
N LYS A 739 -29.60 77.30 -9.93
CA LYS A 739 -28.58 78.35 -9.80
C LYS A 739 -27.89 78.65 -11.13
N ASN A 740 -27.63 77.61 -11.93
CA ASN A 740 -26.99 77.72 -13.23
C ASN A 740 -27.88 77.03 -14.27
N LEU A 741 -28.26 77.77 -15.31
CA LEU A 741 -29.04 77.25 -16.43
C LEU A 741 -28.24 77.42 -17.73
N TYR A 742 -28.08 76.31 -18.45
CA TYR A 742 -27.37 76.28 -19.73
C TYR A 742 -28.33 75.82 -20.83
N ILE A 743 -28.42 76.58 -21.90
CA ILE A 743 -29.15 76.23 -23.11
C ILE A 743 -28.15 75.66 -24.11
N VAL A 744 -28.30 74.38 -24.42
CA VAL A 744 -27.45 73.66 -25.38
C VAL A 744 -28.19 73.62 -26.72
N GLY A 745 -27.68 74.33 -27.72
CA GLY A 745 -28.26 74.39 -29.06
C GLY A 745 -27.23 74.04 -30.15
N ALA A 746 -27.68 74.01 -31.41
CA ALA A 746 -26.83 73.66 -32.55
C ALA A 746 -25.59 74.57 -32.73
N ASN A 747 -25.64 75.80 -32.19
CA ASN A 747 -24.58 76.81 -32.30
C ASN A 747 -23.67 76.88 -31.06
N GLY A 748 -23.81 75.95 -30.10
CA GLY A 748 -23.00 75.91 -28.86
C GLY A 748 -23.81 76.01 -27.57
N VAL A 749 -23.13 76.27 -26.45
CA VAL A 749 -23.73 76.38 -25.11
C VAL A 749 -23.88 77.86 -24.75
N SER A 750 -25.10 78.27 -24.41
CA SER A 750 -25.42 79.62 -23.92
C SER A 750 -25.81 79.57 -22.45
N THR A 751 -25.26 80.45 -21.63
CA THR A 751 -25.62 80.56 -20.21
C THR A 751 -26.78 81.54 -20.05
N VAL A 752 -27.80 81.16 -19.28
CA VAL A 752 -28.90 82.06 -18.92
C VAL A 752 -28.54 82.78 -17.63
N VAL A 753 -28.52 84.11 -17.66
CA VAL A 753 -28.33 84.94 -16.47
C VAL A 753 -29.70 85.42 -16.01
N PRO A 754 -30.12 85.13 -14.77
CA PRO A 754 -31.38 85.64 -14.25
C PRO A 754 -31.36 87.17 -14.22
N LEU A 755 -32.38 87.79 -14.81
CA LEU A 755 -32.58 89.23 -14.72
C LEU A 755 -33.30 89.50 -13.40
N GLU A 756 -32.62 90.08 -12.41
CA GLU A 756 -33.30 90.65 -11.24
C GLU A 756 -34.09 91.88 -11.70
N ILE A 757 -35.40 91.76 -11.80
CA ILE A 757 -36.28 92.89 -12.05
C ILE A 757 -36.48 93.60 -10.71
N GLU A 758 -35.62 94.57 -10.39
CA GLU A 758 -35.94 95.61 -9.40
C GLU A 758 -36.99 96.53 -10.02
N GLY A 759 -38.25 96.17 -9.86
CA GLY A 759 -39.39 96.98 -10.26
C GLY A 759 -40.68 96.31 -9.80
N ASP A 760 -41.52 97.07 -9.10
CA ASP A 760 -42.86 96.64 -8.70
C ASP A 760 -43.56 96.01 -9.90
N ASN A 761 -43.98 94.76 -9.75
CA ASN A 761 -44.69 94.02 -10.78
C ASN A 761 -45.96 94.80 -11.19
N PRO A 762 -46.02 95.37 -12.40
CA PRO A 762 -47.13 96.21 -12.81
C PRO A 762 -48.43 95.41 -13.02
N LEU A 763 -48.40 94.08 -12.92
CA LEU A 763 -49.57 93.19 -12.96
C LEU A 763 -50.13 92.83 -11.56
N LEU A 764 -49.46 93.25 -10.47
CA LEU A 764 -49.94 93.06 -9.10
C LEU A 764 -50.45 94.35 -8.44
N ALA A 765 -50.43 95.49 -9.15
CA ALA A 765 -50.93 96.75 -8.65
C ALA A 765 -52.35 97.04 -9.15
N ALA A 766 -53.36 96.34 -8.61
CA ALA A 766 -54.74 96.83 -8.48
C ALA A 766 -55.63 95.85 -7.68
N GLU A 767 -55.83 96.12 -6.40
CA GLU A 767 -57.14 95.94 -5.77
C GLU A 767 -57.53 97.29 -5.14
N PRO A 768 -58.64 97.91 -5.54
CA PRO A 768 -59.29 98.92 -4.73
C PRO A 768 -60.46 98.29 -3.96
N VAL A 769 -60.30 98.20 -2.63
CA VAL A 769 -61.28 98.03 -1.54
C VAL A 769 -62.31 96.90 -1.65
#